data_AF-A0AAW0MCB1-F1
#
_entry.id   AF-A0AAW0MCB1-F1
#
_cell.length_a   1.000
_cell.length_b   1.000
_cell.length_c   1.000
_cell.angle_alpha   90.00
_cell.angle_beta   90.00
_cell.angle_gamma   90.00
#
_symmetry.space_group_name_H-M   'P 1'
#
loop_
_entity.id
_entity.type
_entity.pdbx_description
1 polymer ?
#
loop_
_entity_poly.entity_id
_entity_poly.type
_entity_poly.pdbx_seq_one_letter_code
_entity_poly.pdbx_strand_id
1 'polypeptide(L)'
;MERSMGVCVVVAVLMMVISSSTTVSAEGKNSKFQYYSQRHKRNLLANGLGLTPQMGWNSWNHFQCNIDEKVIKETADALVSTGLAKLGYIYVNIDDCWAEIHRDDNGNLLPRSSTFPSGIKGVADYVHSKGLKLGIYSDSGYPVMTRALMKAGRPIFFSLCEWGDLHPALWGSKVGNSWRTTNDIADNWTSMISRIDANDVYADYARPGGWNDPDMLEVGNGGMTNDEYIAHFSLWAISKAPLILGCDLRNMTKETFDIISNKEVIAVNQDRLGVQGKKVRMEGDIENWAGPLSGYRFALVLLNLGPVRRSITSLWEDIGIPENSVVVARDVWEHKTLKTRFVGNLTATVPSHGCKMFTNYIALFELSGAVGEVCPPPPSVYINKKKQIPLFPISSSWVSNNESGATASTSKNSSSSSRDIEVTTGSSARGRRLLKIREEKRKRQLDNLHNYPAWAKVLEDACKHDHELRAILADSIGNPDLMRKRVEERVRKKGRDFHKSKTGSILAFKVSFRDFNPLDSYIWFELYGAPSDRDVDLIGGVIQSWYVMGRLGAFNSANLQLANSSMEYNPLYDANKGFNVMPSSFHDISDVEFQDNWGRFWVDLGTSDYFAIDVLLNCLTVLSSDYSGIQQIVFGGRCMGDWEEGMTNPDFGYKYFKI
;
A
#
# COMPACT_ATOMS: atom_id res chain seq x y z
N MET A 1 -21.86 49.60 -54.66
CA MET A 1 -20.80 49.39 -53.66
C MET A 1 -21.10 50.17 -52.36
N GLU A 2 -22.36 50.18 -51.89
CA GLU A 2 -22.80 50.92 -50.69
C GLU A 2 -23.78 50.13 -49.79
N ARG A 3 -24.02 48.84 -50.04
CA ARG A 3 -24.90 47.99 -49.20
C ARG A 3 -24.19 46.92 -48.38
N SER A 4 -22.86 46.85 -48.43
CA SER A 4 -22.07 45.85 -47.69
C SER A 4 -21.32 46.42 -46.47
N MET A 5 -21.23 47.75 -46.32
CA MET A 5 -20.64 48.40 -45.14
C MET A 5 -21.65 48.62 -43.99
N GLY A 6 -22.96 48.69 -44.27
CA GLY A 6 -23.98 48.93 -43.22
C GLY A 6 -24.22 47.74 -42.30
N VAL A 7 -24.02 46.50 -42.77
CA VAL A 7 -24.25 45.28 -41.96
C VAL A 7 -23.07 45.01 -41.02
N CYS A 8 -21.84 45.38 -41.40
CA CYS A 8 -20.67 45.23 -40.52
C CYS A 8 -20.65 46.22 -39.36
N VAL A 9 -21.18 47.44 -39.54
CA VAL A 9 -21.24 48.46 -38.47
C VAL A 9 -22.33 48.15 -37.44
N VAL A 10 -23.49 47.61 -37.87
CA VAL A 10 -24.57 47.22 -36.93
C VAL A 10 -24.18 46.00 -36.08
N VAL A 11 -23.45 45.04 -36.65
CA VAL A 11 -22.95 43.86 -35.91
C VAL A 11 -21.81 44.24 -34.95
N ALA A 12 -20.94 45.19 -35.32
CA ALA A 12 -19.87 45.67 -34.43
C ALA A 12 -20.40 46.52 -33.26
N VAL A 13 -21.43 47.35 -33.48
CA VAL A 13 -22.06 48.16 -32.43
C VAL A 13 -22.89 47.30 -31.46
N LEU A 14 -23.55 46.23 -31.94
CA LEU A 14 -24.20 45.26 -31.04
C LEU A 14 -23.20 44.46 -30.19
N MET A 15 -21.99 44.18 -30.70
CA MET A 15 -20.95 43.50 -29.92
C MET A 15 -20.24 44.43 -28.90
N MET A 16 -20.24 45.75 -29.10
CA MET A 16 -19.65 46.71 -28.14
C MET A 16 -20.62 47.20 -27.06
N VAL A 17 -21.95 47.05 -27.24
CA VAL A 17 -22.94 47.46 -26.22
C VAL A 17 -23.20 46.35 -25.17
N ILE A 18 -22.74 45.12 -25.40
CA ILE A 18 -22.84 44.02 -24.41
C ILE A 18 -21.61 43.98 -23.47
N SER A 19 -20.60 44.83 -23.67
CA SER A 19 -19.34 44.82 -22.90
C SER A 19 -19.16 46.00 -21.91
N SER A 20 -20.23 46.67 -21.48
CA SER A 20 -20.13 47.67 -20.41
C SER A 20 -21.35 47.70 -19.49
N SER A 21 -21.10 47.60 -18.17
CA SER A 21 -22.03 47.70 -17.02
C SER A 21 -23.10 46.59 -16.95
N THR A 22 -23.03 45.60 -16.06
CA THR A 22 -22.87 45.71 -14.61
C THR A 22 -22.05 44.55 -14.03
N THR A 23 -21.03 44.87 -13.25
CA THR A 23 -20.40 43.96 -12.28
C THR A 23 -21.41 43.59 -11.20
N VAL A 24 -22.11 42.48 -11.40
CA VAL A 24 -22.69 41.72 -10.28
C VAL A 24 -21.67 40.63 -9.97
N SER A 25 -21.06 40.74 -8.78
CA SER A 25 -20.21 39.69 -8.23
C SER A 25 -21.02 38.41 -8.13
N ALA A 26 -20.81 37.48 -9.06
CA ALA A 26 -21.20 36.09 -8.93
C ALA A 26 -20.07 35.32 -8.22
N GLU A 27 -19.63 35.83 -7.06
CA GLU A 27 -18.92 35.03 -6.08
C GLU A 27 -19.91 34.06 -5.44
N GLY A 28 -19.96 32.85 -5.97
CA GLY A 28 -20.68 31.76 -5.32
C GLY A 28 -21.29 30.78 -6.29
N LYS A 29 -20.44 29.88 -6.82
CA LYS A 29 -20.77 28.47 -7.18
C LYS A 29 -19.67 27.75 -7.96
N ASN A 30 -18.56 28.41 -8.31
CA ASN A 30 -17.44 27.76 -9.01
C ASN A 30 -16.24 27.38 -8.12
N SER A 31 -16.27 27.71 -6.82
CA SER A 31 -15.12 27.47 -5.93
C SER A 31 -14.93 25.98 -5.60
N LYS A 32 -15.99 25.18 -5.45
CA LYS A 32 -15.84 23.76 -5.10
C LYS A 32 -15.18 22.93 -6.21
N PHE A 33 -15.57 23.09 -7.48
CA PHE A 33 -14.99 22.30 -8.58
C PHE A 33 -13.51 22.67 -8.83
N GLN A 34 -13.18 23.95 -8.73
CA GLN A 34 -11.79 24.43 -8.76
C GLN A 34 -10.99 23.95 -7.54
N TYR A 35 -11.61 23.90 -6.35
CA TYR A 35 -10.97 23.43 -5.12
C TYR A 35 -10.73 21.90 -5.11
N TYR A 36 -11.66 21.10 -5.65
CA TYR A 36 -11.47 19.65 -5.82
C TYR A 36 -10.42 19.35 -6.91
N SER A 37 -10.48 20.01 -8.07
CA SER A 37 -9.47 19.90 -9.12
C SER A 37 -8.06 20.31 -8.64
N GLN A 38 -7.95 21.38 -7.84
CA GLN A 38 -6.67 21.80 -7.27
C GLN A 38 -6.18 20.91 -6.13
N ARG A 39 -7.07 20.37 -5.27
CA ARG A 39 -6.67 19.45 -4.19
C ARG A 39 -6.17 18.11 -4.72
N HIS A 40 -6.71 17.61 -5.83
CA HIS A 40 -6.27 16.37 -6.46
C HIS A 40 -4.99 16.54 -7.31
N LYS A 41 -4.77 17.71 -7.94
CA LYS A 41 -3.47 18.03 -8.58
C LYS A 41 -2.31 18.15 -7.59
N ARG A 42 -2.56 18.53 -6.33
CA ARG A 42 -1.53 18.66 -5.28
C ARG A 42 -0.92 17.32 -4.84
N ASN A 43 -1.51 16.19 -5.21
CA ASN A 43 -1.07 14.85 -4.80
C ASN A 43 -0.45 14.02 -5.95
N LEU A 44 -0.27 14.61 -7.14
CA LEU A 44 0.34 13.91 -8.28
C LEU A 44 1.80 14.32 -8.44
N LEU A 45 2.63 13.40 -8.94
CA LEU A 45 3.98 13.72 -9.39
C LEU A 45 3.90 14.74 -10.54
N ALA A 46 4.36 15.96 -10.28
CA ALA A 46 4.31 17.06 -11.24
C ALA A 46 5.48 16.99 -12.25
N ASN A 47 5.58 15.90 -13.03
CA ASN A 47 6.59 15.74 -14.08
C ASN A 47 6.04 15.89 -15.52
N GLY A 48 4.72 16.09 -15.67
CA GLY A 48 4.07 16.31 -16.97
C GLY A 48 3.95 15.06 -17.85
N LEU A 49 4.24 13.88 -17.32
CA LEU A 49 4.16 12.60 -18.02
C LEU A 49 2.92 11.79 -17.58
N GLY A 50 2.61 10.73 -18.32
CA GLY A 50 1.53 9.80 -17.97
C GLY A 50 0.12 10.38 -18.07
N LEU A 51 -0.13 11.38 -18.92
CA LEU A 51 -1.49 11.92 -19.13
C LEU A 51 -2.49 10.87 -19.61
N THR A 52 -2.00 9.86 -20.32
CA THR A 52 -2.65 8.59 -20.62
C THR A 52 -1.73 7.44 -20.18
N PRO A 53 -2.23 6.20 -20.02
CA PRO A 53 -1.40 5.06 -19.70
C PRO A 53 -0.27 4.89 -20.72
N GLN A 54 0.92 4.49 -20.27
CA GLN A 54 2.06 4.29 -21.16
C GLN A 54 1.84 3.09 -22.08
N MET A 55 2.35 3.19 -23.30
CA MET A 55 2.30 2.13 -24.30
C MET A 55 3.71 1.85 -24.83
N GLY A 56 4.10 0.59 -24.89
CA GLY A 56 5.45 0.22 -25.28
C GLY A 56 5.67 -1.29 -25.30
N TRP A 57 6.91 -1.68 -25.09
CA TRP A 57 7.36 -3.06 -25.04
C TRP A 57 8.40 -3.21 -23.93
N ASN A 58 8.46 -4.39 -23.30
CA ASN A 58 9.45 -4.76 -22.30
C ASN A 58 10.03 -6.14 -22.64
N SER A 59 11.33 -6.33 -22.38
CA SER A 59 12.07 -7.56 -22.68
C SER A 59 11.72 -8.78 -21.82
N TRP A 60 11.17 -8.60 -20.61
CA TRP A 60 11.19 -9.63 -19.56
C TRP A 60 10.39 -10.89 -19.90
N ASN A 61 9.10 -10.77 -20.24
CA ASN A 61 8.20 -11.92 -20.37
C ASN A 61 8.71 -12.96 -21.39
N HIS A 62 9.31 -12.52 -22.50
CA HIS A 62 9.81 -13.41 -23.54
C HIS A 62 11.30 -13.74 -23.40
N PHE A 63 12.14 -12.74 -23.11
CA PHE A 63 13.60 -12.90 -23.18
C PHE A 63 14.25 -13.16 -21.82
N GLN A 64 13.62 -12.76 -20.71
CA GLN A 64 14.20 -12.80 -19.37
C GLN A 64 15.62 -12.18 -19.41
N CYS A 65 16.63 -12.90 -18.92
CA CYS A 65 18.03 -12.48 -18.96
C CYS A 65 18.76 -12.77 -20.28
N ASN A 66 18.11 -13.38 -21.27
CA ASN A 66 18.68 -13.60 -22.61
C ASN A 66 18.46 -12.38 -23.50
N ILE A 67 19.04 -11.24 -23.08
CA ILE A 67 18.90 -9.95 -23.74
C ILE A 67 20.26 -9.36 -24.13
N ASP A 68 20.31 -8.73 -25.30
CA ASP A 68 21.46 -7.98 -25.77
C ASP A 68 21.05 -6.74 -26.56
N GLU A 69 22.03 -5.88 -26.85
CA GLU A 69 21.84 -4.66 -27.63
C GLU A 69 21.21 -4.93 -29.00
N LYS A 70 21.50 -6.08 -29.62
CA LYS A 70 20.94 -6.43 -30.93
C LYS A 70 19.44 -6.68 -30.83
N VAL A 71 18.99 -7.48 -29.86
CA VAL A 71 17.56 -7.73 -29.62
C VAL A 71 16.82 -6.42 -29.39
N ILE A 72 17.35 -5.52 -28.55
CA ILE A 72 16.70 -4.23 -28.28
C ILE A 72 16.57 -3.38 -29.56
N LYS A 73 17.62 -3.32 -30.39
CA LYS A 73 17.59 -2.57 -31.65
C LYS A 73 16.65 -3.18 -32.68
N GLU A 74 16.66 -4.50 -32.84
CA GLU A 74 15.75 -5.20 -33.75
C GLU A 74 14.29 -5.06 -33.33
N THR A 75 14.00 -5.11 -32.03
CA THR A 75 12.65 -4.87 -31.51
C THR A 75 12.21 -3.42 -31.72
N ALA A 76 13.11 -2.45 -31.55
CA ALA A 76 12.83 -1.06 -31.89
C ALA A 76 12.52 -0.90 -33.40
N ASP A 77 13.25 -1.60 -34.27
CA ASP A 77 12.96 -1.64 -35.70
C ASP A 77 11.63 -2.32 -36.01
N ALA A 78 11.29 -3.40 -35.30
CA ALA A 78 10.00 -4.09 -35.42
C ALA A 78 8.83 -3.17 -35.03
N LEU A 79 8.93 -2.42 -33.92
CA LEU A 79 7.90 -1.44 -33.52
C LEU A 79 7.61 -0.42 -34.62
N VAL A 80 8.65 0.08 -35.30
CA VAL A 80 8.49 1.06 -36.38
C VAL A 80 7.97 0.40 -37.65
N SER A 81 8.58 -0.69 -38.10
CA SER A 81 8.28 -1.34 -39.38
C SER A 81 6.89 -1.98 -39.42
N THR A 82 6.43 -2.55 -38.30
CA THR A 82 5.06 -3.08 -38.16
C THR A 82 3.99 -1.98 -38.02
N GLY A 83 4.41 -0.74 -37.74
CA GLY A 83 3.53 0.40 -37.53
C GLY A 83 2.97 0.53 -36.11
N LEU A 84 3.33 -0.37 -35.18
CA LEU A 84 2.92 -0.29 -33.77
C LEU A 84 3.35 1.02 -33.11
N ALA A 85 4.52 1.55 -33.46
CA ALA A 85 4.98 2.86 -32.99
C ALA A 85 3.98 3.99 -33.32
N LYS A 86 3.33 3.93 -34.50
CA LYS A 86 2.32 4.91 -34.92
C LYS A 86 0.99 4.76 -34.17
N LEU A 87 0.77 3.60 -33.52
CA LEU A 87 -0.40 3.34 -32.68
C LEU A 87 -0.20 3.83 -31.24
N GLY A 88 1.04 4.14 -30.85
CA GLY A 88 1.38 4.66 -29.52
C GLY A 88 2.42 3.85 -28.77
N TYR A 89 2.78 2.65 -29.22
CA TYR A 89 3.81 1.82 -28.59
C TYR A 89 5.22 2.42 -28.80
N ILE A 90 5.59 3.38 -27.96
CA ILE A 90 6.79 4.20 -28.14
C ILE A 90 7.89 3.94 -27.12
N TYR A 91 7.60 3.29 -26.00
CA TYR A 91 8.61 2.94 -24.99
C TYR A 91 9.23 1.58 -25.30
N VAL A 92 10.55 1.53 -25.42
CA VAL A 92 11.35 0.30 -25.53
C VAL A 92 12.08 0.12 -24.20
N ASN A 93 11.53 -0.73 -23.33
CA ASN A 93 12.01 -0.88 -21.97
C ASN A 93 12.98 -2.07 -21.89
N ILE A 94 14.20 -1.79 -21.45
CA ILE A 94 15.17 -2.83 -21.08
C ILE A 94 14.90 -3.21 -19.63
N ASP A 95 14.58 -4.48 -19.41
CA ASP A 95 14.34 -5.01 -18.06
C ASP A 95 15.66 -5.45 -17.40
N ASP A 96 15.61 -6.37 -16.42
CA ASP A 96 16.77 -6.81 -15.65
C ASP A 96 17.90 -7.43 -16.51
N CYS A 97 19.03 -7.76 -15.87
CA CYS A 97 20.19 -8.43 -16.48
C CYS A 97 21.00 -7.59 -17.50
N TRP A 98 20.75 -6.27 -17.59
CA TRP A 98 21.51 -5.36 -18.48
C TRP A 98 22.85 -4.87 -17.93
N ALA A 99 23.02 -4.84 -16.61
CA ALA A 99 24.18 -4.27 -15.94
C ALA A 99 25.26 -5.31 -15.60
N GLU A 100 26.49 -4.83 -15.38
CA GLU A 100 27.54 -5.57 -14.68
C GLU A 100 27.16 -5.75 -13.20
N ILE A 101 27.67 -6.81 -12.58
CA ILE A 101 27.45 -7.09 -11.15
C ILE A 101 28.13 -6.02 -10.28
N HIS A 102 29.23 -5.44 -10.76
CA HIS A 102 30.01 -4.43 -10.04
C HIS A 102 29.82 -3.04 -10.67
N ARG A 103 29.87 -2.03 -9.80
CA ARG A 103 29.93 -0.61 -10.19
C ARG A 103 31.38 -0.24 -10.53
N ASP A 104 31.54 0.87 -11.26
CA ASP A 104 32.86 1.46 -11.45
C ASP A 104 33.42 2.07 -10.15
N ASP A 105 34.67 2.53 -10.20
CA ASP A 105 35.36 3.15 -9.05
C ASP A 105 34.67 4.43 -8.55
N ASN A 106 33.80 5.04 -9.35
CA ASN A 106 33.01 6.22 -9.00
C ASN A 106 31.61 5.85 -8.47
N GLY A 107 31.28 4.56 -8.38
CA GLY A 107 29.98 4.06 -7.94
C GLY A 107 28.88 4.09 -9.01
N ASN A 108 29.20 4.30 -10.28
CA ASN A 108 28.23 4.28 -11.38
C ASN A 108 27.86 2.85 -11.77
N LEU A 109 26.62 2.66 -12.23
CA LEU A 109 26.22 1.41 -12.89
C LEU A 109 26.93 1.29 -14.24
N LEU A 110 27.44 0.08 -14.52
CA LEU A 110 28.08 -0.23 -15.78
C LEU A 110 27.17 -1.13 -16.63
N PRO A 111 26.91 -0.80 -17.89
CA PRO A 111 26.27 -1.74 -18.82
C PRO A 111 27.16 -2.95 -19.01
N ARG A 112 26.56 -4.14 -19.11
CA ARG A 112 27.32 -5.37 -19.35
C ARG A 112 27.99 -5.31 -20.71
N SER A 113 29.32 -5.29 -20.74
CA SER A 113 30.09 -5.04 -21.96
C SER A 113 29.92 -6.14 -23.02
N SER A 114 29.63 -7.37 -22.61
CA SER A 114 29.42 -8.51 -23.50
C SER A 114 28.08 -8.49 -24.23
N THR A 115 27.03 -7.91 -23.63
CA THR A 115 25.69 -7.84 -24.22
C THR A 115 25.33 -6.43 -24.72
N PHE A 116 25.92 -5.38 -24.14
CA PHE A 116 25.74 -3.97 -24.50
C PHE A 116 27.09 -3.29 -24.82
N PRO A 117 27.81 -3.73 -25.88
CA PRO A 117 29.15 -3.22 -26.18
C PRO A 117 29.19 -1.73 -26.53
N SER A 118 28.09 -1.14 -27.00
CA SER A 118 28.01 0.32 -27.25
C SER A 118 27.62 1.12 -26.00
N GLY A 119 27.37 0.44 -24.87
CA GLY A 119 26.77 0.99 -23.67
C GLY A 119 25.31 1.44 -23.87
N ILE A 120 24.60 1.69 -22.76
CA ILE A 120 23.18 2.10 -22.80
C ILE A 120 22.97 3.41 -23.55
N LYS A 121 23.94 4.34 -23.52
CA LYS A 121 23.84 5.57 -24.32
C LYS A 121 23.77 5.28 -25.82
N GLY A 122 24.59 4.36 -26.34
CA GLY A 122 24.56 3.98 -27.75
C GLY A 122 23.22 3.35 -28.15
N VAL A 123 22.63 2.54 -27.27
CA VAL A 123 21.28 1.99 -27.45
C VAL A 123 20.22 3.08 -27.42
N ALA A 124 20.28 3.99 -26.45
CA ALA A 124 19.35 5.11 -26.33
C ALA A 124 19.39 6.01 -27.56
N ASP A 125 20.58 6.35 -28.06
CA ASP A 125 20.74 7.16 -29.26
C ASP A 125 20.12 6.46 -30.49
N TYR A 126 20.30 5.14 -30.63
CA TYR A 126 19.65 4.36 -31.69
C TYR A 126 18.13 4.38 -31.57
N VAL A 127 17.58 4.08 -30.39
CA VAL A 127 16.12 4.04 -30.15
C VAL A 127 15.51 5.43 -30.37
N HIS A 128 16.15 6.51 -29.89
CA HIS A 128 15.69 7.87 -30.15
C HIS A 128 15.75 8.23 -31.65
N SER A 129 16.74 7.76 -32.41
CA SER A 129 16.82 7.99 -33.86
C SER A 129 15.64 7.41 -34.64
N LYS A 130 14.95 6.42 -34.05
CA LYS A 130 13.72 5.80 -34.59
C LYS A 130 12.44 6.53 -34.15
N GLY A 131 12.55 7.62 -33.39
CA GLY A 131 11.42 8.35 -32.82
C GLY A 131 10.78 7.66 -31.61
N LEU A 132 11.46 6.67 -31.02
CA LEU A 132 11.02 5.93 -29.85
C LEU A 132 11.70 6.48 -28.58
N LYS A 133 11.31 5.96 -27.41
CA LYS A 133 11.86 6.29 -26.09
C LYS A 133 12.47 5.04 -25.47
N LEU A 134 13.62 5.17 -24.82
CA LEU A 134 14.22 4.06 -24.08
C LEU A 134 13.81 4.10 -22.59
N GLY A 135 13.39 2.96 -22.06
CA GLY A 135 13.23 2.70 -20.62
C GLY A 135 14.32 1.77 -20.10
N ILE A 136 14.57 1.80 -18.78
CA ILE A 136 15.58 0.97 -18.12
C ILE A 136 15.10 0.57 -16.73
N TYR A 137 15.52 -0.61 -16.28
CA TYR A 137 15.17 -1.19 -14.98
C TYR A 137 16.25 -0.99 -13.91
N SER A 138 15.83 -0.80 -12.66
CA SER A 138 16.68 -0.85 -11.46
C SER A 138 15.81 -1.06 -10.22
N ASP A 139 16.44 -1.42 -9.10
CA ASP A 139 15.82 -1.60 -7.79
C ASP A 139 16.25 -0.48 -6.83
N SER A 140 15.29 0.25 -6.26
CA SER A 140 15.56 1.33 -5.29
C SER A 140 14.31 1.80 -4.54
N GLY A 141 14.51 2.48 -3.40
CA GLY A 141 13.42 3.10 -2.65
C GLY A 141 12.75 4.29 -3.38
N TYR A 142 11.42 4.27 -3.45
CA TYR A 142 10.64 5.17 -4.32
C TYR A 142 10.79 6.68 -4.05
N PRO A 143 10.67 7.20 -2.81
CA PRO A 143 10.76 8.64 -2.60
C PRO A 143 12.16 9.19 -2.90
N VAL A 144 13.20 8.38 -2.64
CA VAL A 144 14.59 8.75 -2.92
C VAL A 144 14.83 8.80 -4.42
N MET A 145 14.41 7.77 -5.15
CA MET A 145 14.54 7.72 -6.61
C MET A 145 13.74 8.84 -7.29
N THR A 146 12.52 9.10 -6.84
CA THR A 146 11.70 10.23 -7.33
C THR A 146 12.47 11.55 -7.28
N ARG A 147 13.06 11.89 -6.11
CA ARG A 147 13.83 13.12 -5.95
C ARG A 147 15.07 13.14 -6.81
N ALA A 148 15.75 11.99 -6.97
CA ALA A 148 16.92 11.87 -7.82
C ALA A 148 16.57 12.12 -9.30
N LEU A 149 15.51 11.50 -9.81
CA LEU A 149 15.03 11.69 -11.18
C LEU A 149 14.61 13.14 -11.43
N MET A 150 13.86 13.75 -10.51
CA MET A 150 13.48 15.16 -10.62
C MET A 150 14.69 16.10 -10.59
N LYS A 151 15.70 15.80 -9.76
CA LYS A 151 16.95 16.57 -9.69
C LYS A 151 17.82 16.43 -10.95
N ALA A 152 17.78 15.28 -11.61
CA ALA A 152 18.51 15.05 -12.86
C ALA A 152 18.02 15.95 -14.01
N GLY A 153 16.80 16.51 -13.91
CA GLY A 153 16.28 17.52 -14.83
C GLY A 153 15.85 16.99 -16.20
N ARG A 154 16.02 15.69 -16.47
CA ARG A 154 15.48 15.01 -17.65
C ARG A 154 14.11 14.42 -17.34
N PRO A 155 13.07 14.66 -18.15
CA PRO A 155 11.77 14.00 -17.97
C PRO A 155 11.90 12.48 -18.15
N ILE A 156 11.73 11.73 -17.07
CA ILE A 156 11.75 10.27 -17.04
C ILE A 156 10.40 9.81 -16.47
N PHE A 157 9.71 8.95 -17.22
CA PHE A 157 8.50 8.29 -16.75
C PHE A 157 8.91 7.32 -15.64
N PHE A 158 8.32 7.42 -14.45
CA PHE A 158 8.70 6.57 -13.32
C PHE A 158 7.60 5.55 -13.03
N SER A 159 7.85 4.29 -13.41
CA SER A 159 6.99 3.15 -13.11
C SER A 159 7.47 2.45 -11.84
N LEU A 160 6.57 2.26 -10.87
CA LEU A 160 6.86 1.58 -9.61
C LEU A 160 6.53 0.08 -9.74
N CYS A 161 7.37 -0.77 -9.16
CA CYS A 161 7.21 -2.23 -9.20
C CYS A 161 7.48 -2.82 -7.81
N GLU A 162 6.52 -2.69 -6.89
CA GLU A 162 6.56 -3.32 -5.55
C GLU A 162 5.39 -4.29 -5.36
N TRP A 163 4.87 -4.80 -6.46
CA TRP A 163 3.89 -5.88 -6.50
C TRP A 163 2.55 -5.61 -5.77
N GLY A 164 2.23 -4.34 -5.49
CA GLY A 164 1.05 -3.96 -4.72
C GLY A 164 1.27 -3.89 -3.20
N ASP A 165 2.50 -4.12 -2.74
CA ASP A 165 2.86 -4.15 -1.32
C ASP A 165 2.62 -2.80 -0.66
N LEU A 166 1.89 -2.78 0.46
CA LEU A 166 1.48 -1.54 1.12
C LEU A 166 0.56 -0.64 0.24
N HIS A 167 -0.17 -1.22 -0.71
CA HIS A 167 -1.24 -0.58 -1.47
C HIS A 167 -0.81 0.70 -2.21
N PRO A 168 0.03 0.61 -3.25
CA PRO A 168 0.61 1.76 -3.94
C PRO A 168 -0.43 2.66 -4.62
N ALA A 169 -1.63 2.17 -4.90
CA ALA A 169 -2.74 3.00 -5.33
C ALA A 169 -3.04 4.18 -4.38
N LEU A 170 -2.73 4.03 -3.08
CA LEU A 170 -2.96 5.07 -2.06
C LEU A 170 -1.87 6.15 -2.03
N TRP A 171 -0.65 5.85 -2.48
CA TRP A 171 0.52 6.73 -2.29
C TRP A 171 1.39 6.91 -3.53
N GLY A 172 1.46 5.94 -4.43
CA GLY A 172 2.30 5.88 -5.63
C GLY A 172 2.14 7.10 -6.54
N SER A 173 0.92 7.64 -6.64
CA SER A 173 0.63 8.85 -7.43
C SER A 173 1.45 10.09 -7.05
N LYS A 174 1.98 10.17 -5.81
CA LYS A 174 2.85 11.27 -5.36
C LYS A 174 4.30 11.12 -5.81
N VAL A 175 4.71 9.90 -6.16
CA VAL A 175 6.11 9.54 -6.37
C VAL A 175 6.38 9.03 -7.77
N GLY A 176 5.40 8.46 -8.49
CA GLY A 176 5.56 8.01 -9.87
C GLY A 176 4.31 8.18 -10.74
N ASN A 177 4.43 7.67 -11.96
CA ASN A 177 3.42 7.80 -13.01
C ASN A 177 2.57 6.53 -13.20
N SER A 178 3.07 5.38 -12.77
CA SER A 178 2.30 4.14 -12.62
C SER A 178 2.89 3.32 -11.49
N TRP A 179 2.11 2.37 -10.98
CA TRP A 179 2.55 1.45 -9.93
C TRP A 179 1.90 0.09 -10.13
N ARG A 180 2.73 -0.96 -10.04
CA ARG A 180 2.25 -2.34 -10.02
C ARG A 180 1.28 -2.52 -8.86
N THR A 181 0.13 -3.15 -9.11
CA THR A 181 -0.87 -3.42 -8.06
C THR A 181 -0.86 -4.87 -7.60
N THR A 182 -0.05 -5.71 -8.26
CA THR A 182 -0.06 -7.17 -8.10
C THR A 182 1.32 -7.74 -8.33
N ASN A 183 1.53 -8.97 -7.85
CA ASN A 183 2.60 -9.87 -8.30
C ASN A 183 2.63 -10.05 -9.81
N ASP A 184 3.72 -10.63 -10.30
CA ASP A 184 3.95 -10.81 -11.74
C ASP A 184 2.83 -11.63 -12.38
N ILE A 185 2.46 -11.23 -13.60
CA ILE A 185 1.63 -12.03 -14.47
C ILE A 185 2.43 -13.24 -14.97
N ALA A 186 1.71 -14.27 -15.39
CA ALA A 186 2.27 -15.37 -16.15
C ALA A 186 1.33 -15.65 -17.32
N ASP A 187 1.88 -16.20 -18.41
CA ASP A 187 1.15 -16.49 -19.64
C ASP A 187 0.19 -17.70 -19.48
N ASN A 188 -0.85 -17.52 -18.67
CA ASN A 188 -1.97 -18.43 -18.50
C ASN A 188 -3.21 -17.69 -18.01
N TRP A 189 -4.38 -18.23 -18.34
CA TRP A 189 -5.69 -17.63 -18.04
C TRP A 189 -5.90 -17.30 -16.56
N THR A 190 -5.58 -18.24 -15.68
CA THR A 190 -5.78 -18.09 -14.22
C THR A 190 -4.96 -16.93 -13.66
N SER A 191 -3.70 -16.82 -14.07
CA SER A 191 -2.83 -15.70 -13.66
C SER A 191 -3.43 -14.38 -14.13
N MET A 192 -3.75 -14.26 -15.43
CA MET A 192 -4.31 -13.06 -16.03
C MET A 192 -5.59 -12.59 -15.31
N ILE A 193 -6.56 -13.49 -15.07
CA ILE A 193 -7.80 -13.17 -14.34
C ILE A 193 -7.49 -12.73 -12.90
N SER A 194 -6.60 -13.43 -12.20
CA SER A 194 -6.25 -13.04 -10.83
C SER A 194 -5.58 -11.65 -10.73
N ARG A 195 -4.80 -11.24 -11.75
CA ARG A 195 -4.16 -9.91 -11.79
C ARG A 195 -5.20 -8.82 -11.99
N ILE A 196 -6.11 -8.99 -12.95
CA ILE A 196 -7.12 -7.96 -13.23
C ILE A 196 -8.12 -7.82 -12.07
N ASP A 197 -8.49 -8.91 -11.40
CA ASP A 197 -9.38 -8.88 -10.24
C ASP A 197 -8.76 -8.12 -9.07
N ALA A 198 -7.48 -8.36 -8.76
CA ALA A 198 -6.78 -7.63 -7.72
C ALA A 198 -6.57 -6.14 -8.06
N ASN A 199 -6.37 -5.82 -9.34
CA ASN A 199 -6.25 -4.45 -9.83
C ASN A 199 -7.57 -3.67 -9.81
N ASP A 200 -8.71 -4.33 -10.02
CA ASP A 200 -10.04 -3.71 -10.05
C ASP A 200 -10.38 -2.94 -8.76
N VAL A 201 -9.93 -3.47 -7.62
CA VAL A 201 -10.10 -2.87 -6.28
C VAL A 201 -9.61 -1.43 -6.22
N TYR A 202 -8.62 -1.08 -7.05
CA TYR A 202 -7.98 0.23 -7.06
C TYR A 202 -8.49 1.18 -8.15
N ALA A 203 -9.57 0.84 -8.86
CA ALA A 203 -10.06 1.61 -10.01
C ALA A 203 -10.24 3.12 -9.73
N ASP A 204 -10.74 3.47 -8.55
CA ASP A 204 -11.02 4.87 -8.16
C ASP A 204 -9.74 5.71 -7.93
N TYR A 205 -8.56 5.08 -7.88
CA TYR A 205 -7.27 5.75 -7.67
C TYR A 205 -6.54 6.10 -8.96
N ALA A 206 -6.80 5.40 -10.06
CA ALA A 206 -6.22 5.69 -11.37
C ALA A 206 -6.78 7.00 -11.96
N ARG A 207 -5.90 7.79 -12.58
CA ARG A 207 -6.24 9.10 -13.17
C ARG A 207 -5.09 9.60 -14.06
N PRO A 208 -5.33 10.57 -14.96
CA PRO A 208 -4.26 11.22 -15.71
C PRO A 208 -3.07 11.64 -14.82
N GLY A 209 -1.90 11.08 -15.12
CA GLY A 209 -0.64 11.26 -14.40
C GLY A 209 -0.27 10.10 -13.47
N GLY A 210 -1.17 9.17 -13.16
CA GLY A 210 -0.97 8.08 -12.22
C GLY A 210 -1.88 6.87 -12.47
N TRP A 211 -1.32 5.74 -12.88
CA TRP A 211 -2.07 4.56 -13.32
C TRP A 211 -1.77 3.32 -12.48
N ASN A 212 -2.81 2.53 -12.22
CA ASN A 212 -2.62 1.18 -11.70
C ASN A 212 -2.07 0.28 -12.81
N ASP A 213 -1.11 -0.57 -12.47
CA ASP A 213 -0.40 -1.45 -13.39
C ASP A 213 -0.62 -2.93 -12.98
N PRO A 214 -1.55 -3.65 -13.63
CA PRO A 214 -1.75 -5.09 -13.45
C PRO A 214 -0.67 -5.95 -14.13
N ASP A 215 0.46 -5.36 -14.55
CA ASP A 215 1.62 -5.96 -15.20
C ASP A 215 1.55 -6.02 -16.75
N MET A 216 2.62 -6.52 -17.37
CA MET A 216 2.80 -6.56 -18.83
C MET A 216 1.80 -7.46 -19.56
N LEU A 217 1.61 -7.19 -20.86
CA LEU A 217 0.75 -7.99 -21.74
C LEU A 217 1.46 -9.28 -22.19
N GLU A 218 0.79 -10.42 -22.00
CA GLU A 218 1.27 -11.74 -22.42
C GLU A 218 0.85 -12.12 -23.85
N VAL A 219 0.16 -11.22 -24.54
CA VAL A 219 -0.40 -11.45 -25.87
C VAL A 219 0.67 -11.91 -26.86
N GLY A 220 0.55 -13.16 -27.31
CA GLY A 220 1.44 -13.77 -28.30
C GLY A 220 2.59 -14.62 -27.73
N ASN A 221 2.65 -14.86 -26.42
CA ASN A 221 3.69 -15.71 -25.81
C ASN A 221 3.40 -17.22 -25.86
N GLY A 222 2.15 -17.61 -26.17
CA GLY A 222 1.76 -18.97 -26.57
C GLY A 222 1.07 -19.81 -25.50
N GLY A 223 0.95 -19.32 -24.27
CA GLY A 223 0.34 -20.01 -23.13
C GLY A 223 -1.18 -19.80 -22.98
N MET A 224 -1.77 -18.89 -23.75
CA MET A 224 -3.22 -18.67 -23.81
C MET A 224 -3.78 -18.81 -25.24
N THR A 225 -5.08 -19.08 -25.34
CA THR A 225 -5.80 -19.10 -26.60
C THR A 225 -6.00 -17.69 -27.17
N ASN A 226 -6.36 -17.61 -28.46
CA ASN A 226 -6.64 -16.32 -29.09
C ASN A 226 -7.80 -15.55 -28.41
N ASP A 227 -8.87 -16.24 -28.01
CA ASP A 227 -10.00 -15.62 -27.32
C ASP A 227 -9.59 -15.10 -25.93
N GLU A 228 -8.72 -15.83 -25.23
CA GLU A 228 -8.16 -15.44 -23.94
C GLU A 228 -7.25 -14.20 -24.08
N TYR A 229 -6.43 -14.12 -25.13
CA TYR A 229 -5.62 -12.93 -25.41
C TYR A 229 -6.47 -11.71 -25.82
N ILE A 230 -7.57 -11.91 -26.54
CA ILE A 230 -8.55 -10.85 -26.83
C ILE A 230 -9.17 -10.32 -25.53
N ALA A 231 -9.54 -11.22 -24.61
CA ALA A 231 -10.05 -10.85 -23.30
C ALA A 231 -9.00 -10.11 -22.46
N HIS A 232 -7.76 -10.63 -22.38
CA HIS A 232 -6.61 -10.00 -21.71
C HIS A 232 -6.42 -8.55 -22.18
N PHE A 233 -6.25 -8.35 -23.49
CA PHE A 233 -6.03 -7.02 -24.06
C PHE A 233 -7.21 -6.07 -23.82
N SER A 234 -8.44 -6.58 -23.89
CA SER A 234 -9.65 -5.79 -23.62
C SER A 234 -9.75 -5.33 -22.16
N LEU A 235 -9.38 -6.21 -21.23
CA LEU A 235 -9.43 -5.96 -19.78
C LEU A 235 -8.35 -4.95 -19.34
N TRP A 236 -7.14 -5.07 -19.88
CA TRP A 236 -6.08 -4.07 -19.69
C TRP A 236 -6.48 -2.71 -20.30
N ALA A 237 -7.11 -2.73 -21.48
CA ALA A 237 -7.55 -1.50 -22.12
C ALA A 237 -8.68 -0.80 -21.36
N ILE A 238 -9.72 -1.53 -20.93
CA ILE A 238 -10.83 -0.91 -20.19
C ILE A 238 -10.39 -0.45 -18.79
N SER A 239 -9.41 -1.12 -18.17
CA SER A 239 -8.89 -0.76 -16.85
C SER A 239 -7.85 0.37 -16.85
N LYS A 240 -7.49 0.91 -18.03
CA LYS A 240 -6.48 1.99 -18.17
C LYS A 240 -5.11 1.55 -17.62
N ALA A 241 -4.84 0.25 -17.71
CA ALA A 241 -3.52 -0.31 -17.46
C ALA A 241 -2.51 0.19 -18.50
N PRO A 242 -1.22 0.25 -18.16
CA PRO A 242 -0.15 0.31 -19.15
C PRO A 242 -0.30 -0.80 -20.20
N LEU A 243 -0.19 -0.45 -21.50
CA LEU A 243 -0.16 -1.44 -22.58
C LEU A 243 1.29 -1.70 -22.99
N ILE A 244 2.01 -2.43 -22.13
CA ILE A 244 3.39 -2.82 -22.36
C ILE A 244 3.40 -4.24 -22.92
N LEU A 245 3.80 -4.39 -24.18
CA LEU A 245 3.90 -5.67 -24.87
C LEU A 245 5.05 -6.51 -24.30
N GLY A 246 4.80 -7.78 -24.01
CA GLY A 246 5.78 -8.73 -23.48
C GLY A 246 6.24 -9.83 -24.45
N CYS A 247 5.80 -9.81 -25.72
CA CYS A 247 6.14 -10.84 -26.70
C CYS A 247 7.30 -10.44 -27.64
N ASP A 248 7.80 -11.38 -28.45
CA ASP A 248 8.82 -11.09 -29.47
C ASP A 248 8.19 -10.44 -30.72
N LEU A 249 8.31 -9.11 -30.81
CA LEU A 249 7.77 -8.33 -31.91
C LEU A 249 8.43 -8.59 -33.27
N ARG A 250 9.60 -9.25 -33.27
CA ARG A 250 10.34 -9.58 -34.50
C ARG A 250 9.71 -10.78 -35.22
N ASN A 251 8.92 -11.58 -34.51
CA ASN A 251 8.31 -12.80 -35.01
C ASN A 251 6.89 -13.00 -34.46
N MET A 252 6.00 -12.05 -34.77
CA MET A 252 4.59 -12.13 -34.35
C MET A 252 3.73 -12.87 -35.38
N THR A 253 2.75 -13.63 -34.89
CA THR A 253 1.67 -14.14 -35.74
C THR A 253 0.72 -13.01 -36.16
N LYS A 254 -0.06 -13.24 -37.22
CA LYS A 254 -1.08 -12.28 -37.66
C LYS A 254 -2.13 -12.07 -36.57
N GLU A 255 -2.52 -13.13 -35.88
CA GLU A 255 -3.49 -13.11 -34.79
C GLU A 255 -2.99 -12.21 -33.64
N THR A 256 -1.73 -12.36 -33.24
CA THR A 256 -1.09 -11.50 -32.23
C THR A 256 -1.12 -10.04 -32.67
N PHE A 257 -0.70 -9.77 -33.92
CA PHE A 257 -0.68 -8.43 -34.47
C PHE A 257 -2.08 -7.81 -34.53
N ASP A 258 -3.10 -8.55 -34.96
CA ASP A 258 -4.47 -8.07 -35.05
C ASP A 258 -5.03 -7.67 -33.68
N ILE A 259 -4.65 -8.39 -32.60
CA ILE A 259 -5.03 -8.03 -31.22
C ILE A 259 -4.38 -6.71 -30.80
N ILE A 260 -3.05 -6.65 -30.83
CA ILE A 260 -2.30 -5.52 -30.27
C ILE A 260 -2.36 -4.26 -31.14
N SER A 261 -2.78 -4.38 -32.40
CA SER A 261 -2.92 -3.26 -33.34
C SER A 261 -4.35 -2.69 -33.42
N ASN A 262 -5.31 -3.23 -32.64
CA ASN A 262 -6.68 -2.76 -32.66
C ASN A 262 -6.80 -1.32 -32.11
N LYS A 263 -6.94 -0.36 -33.03
CA LYS A 263 -7.03 1.08 -32.75
C LYS A 263 -8.22 1.47 -31.87
N GLU A 264 -9.31 0.72 -31.94
CA GLU A 264 -10.53 1.07 -31.19
C GLU A 264 -10.42 0.67 -29.73
N VAL A 265 -9.80 -0.49 -29.45
CA VAL A 265 -9.49 -0.94 -28.10
C VAL A 265 -8.42 -0.03 -27.47
N ILE A 266 -7.36 0.29 -28.23
CA ILE A 266 -6.35 1.27 -27.80
C ILE A 266 -6.99 2.64 -27.49
N ALA A 267 -7.95 3.10 -28.30
CA ALA A 267 -8.63 4.37 -28.04
C ALA A 267 -9.45 4.38 -26.75
N VAL A 268 -9.91 3.22 -26.27
CA VAL A 268 -10.57 3.09 -24.95
C VAL A 268 -9.55 3.23 -23.82
N ASN A 269 -8.36 2.65 -23.97
CA ASN A 269 -7.26 2.80 -23.00
C ASN A 269 -6.73 4.25 -22.95
N GLN A 270 -6.56 4.86 -24.12
CA GLN A 270 -6.00 6.19 -24.30
C GLN A 270 -7.04 7.32 -24.23
N ASP A 271 -8.26 7.03 -23.77
CA ASP A 271 -9.30 8.06 -23.67
C ASP A 271 -8.90 9.16 -22.66
N ARG A 272 -8.99 10.41 -23.09
CA ARG A 272 -8.59 11.60 -22.31
C ARG A 272 -9.35 11.80 -21.00
N LEU A 273 -10.51 11.17 -20.81
CA LEU A 273 -11.20 11.22 -19.52
C LEU A 273 -10.40 10.48 -18.46
N GLY A 274 -9.66 9.43 -18.85
CA GLY A 274 -8.68 8.76 -18.01
C GLY A 274 -9.27 8.09 -16.77
N VAL A 275 -10.51 7.59 -16.87
CA VAL A 275 -11.19 6.87 -15.79
C VAL A 275 -11.03 5.38 -16.04
N GLN A 276 -10.42 4.67 -15.10
CA GLN A 276 -10.36 3.21 -15.11
C GLN A 276 -11.78 2.63 -15.07
N GLY A 277 -12.11 1.78 -16.04
CA GLY A 277 -13.32 0.98 -16.00
C GLY A 277 -13.18 -0.14 -14.97
N LYS A 278 -14.30 -0.59 -14.43
CA LYS A 278 -14.35 -1.56 -13.34
C LYS A 278 -15.40 -2.64 -13.56
N LYS A 279 -15.30 -3.72 -12.79
CA LYS A 279 -16.34 -4.74 -12.73
C LYS A 279 -17.59 -4.14 -12.11
N VAL A 280 -18.71 -4.15 -12.85
CA VAL A 280 -20.00 -3.62 -12.38
C VAL A 280 -20.99 -4.71 -12.00
N ARG A 281 -20.80 -5.93 -12.52
CA ARG A 281 -21.64 -7.09 -12.20
C ARG A 281 -20.86 -8.39 -12.38
N MET A 282 -21.11 -9.35 -11.51
CA MET A 282 -20.54 -10.69 -11.53
C MET A 282 -21.60 -11.70 -11.10
N GLU A 283 -21.88 -12.69 -11.93
CA GLU A 283 -22.85 -13.76 -11.65
C GLU A 283 -22.30 -15.11 -12.10
N GLY A 284 -21.73 -15.88 -11.16
CA GLY A 284 -21.04 -17.12 -11.51
C GLY A 284 -19.88 -16.84 -12.45
N ASP A 285 -19.91 -17.43 -13.65
CA ASP A 285 -18.84 -17.32 -14.65
C ASP A 285 -18.99 -16.13 -15.61
N ILE A 286 -19.96 -15.25 -15.41
CA ILE A 286 -20.19 -14.11 -16.31
C ILE A 286 -19.93 -12.79 -15.59
N GLU A 287 -19.25 -11.88 -16.27
CA GLU A 287 -18.92 -10.56 -15.74
C GLU A 287 -19.23 -9.45 -16.73
N ASN A 288 -19.70 -8.32 -16.20
CA ASN A 288 -19.83 -7.08 -16.93
C ASN A 288 -18.82 -6.07 -16.36
N TRP A 289 -18.00 -5.51 -17.24
CA TRP A 289 -17.06 -4.44 -16.91
C TRP A 289 -17.44 -3.18 -17.68
N ALA A 290 -17.42 -2.03 -17.02
CA ALA A 290 -17.79 -0.78 -17.66
C ALA A 290 -16.97 0.41 -17.14
N GLY A 291 -16.82 1.41 -18.00
CA GLY A 291 -16.18 2.67 -17.63
C GLY A 291 -16.62 3.81 -18.54
N PRO A 292 -16.79 5.02 -18.01
CA PRO A 292 -17.11 6.19 -18.82
C PRO A 292 -15.92 6.57 -19.71
N LEU A 293 -16.23 7.13 -20.87
CA LEU A 293 -15.29 7.67 -21.84
C LEU A 293 -15.64 9.14 -22.13
N SER A 294 -14.69 9.86 -22.72
CA SER A 294 -14.92 11.23 -23.14
C SER A 294 -16.05 11.36 -24.18
N GLY A 295 -16.77 12.49 -24.10
CA GLY A 295 -17.90 12.78 -24.98
C GLY A 295 -19.18 12.03 -24.63
N TYR A 296 -19.42 11.77 -23.33
CA TYR A 296 -20.59 11.03 -22.84
C TYR A 296 -20.71 9.61 -23.39
N ARG A 297 -19.59 9.02 -23.80
CA ARG A 297 -19.53 7.61 -24.21
C ARG A 297 -19.17 6.73 -23.03
N PHE A 298 -19.23 5.42 -23.23
CA PHE A 298 -18.97 4.35 -22.29
C PHE A 298 -18.31 3.20 -23.05
N ALA A 299 -17.41 2.50 -22.36
CA ALA A 299 -16.91 1.20 -22.74
C ALA A 299 -17.63 0.12 -21.93
N LEU A 300 -17.93 -1.00 -22.56
CA LEU A 300 -18.51 -2.19 -21.96
C LEU A 300 -17.72 -3.41 -22.41
N VAL A 301 -17.33 -4.28 -21.48
CA VAL A 301 -16.79 -5.61 -21.75
C VAL A 301 -17.71 -6.64 -21.09
N LEU A 302 -18.21 -7.58 -21.89
CA LEU A 302 -18.91 -8.77 -21.43
C LEU A 302 -17.91 -9.92 -21.45
N LEU A 303 -17.58 -10.47 -20.28
CA LEU A 303 -16.56 -11.49 -20.10
C LEU A 303 -17.20 -12.82 -19.69
N ASN A 304 -16.79 -13.91 -20.33
CA ASN A 304 -17.19 -15.26 -19.97
C ASN A 304 -15.98 -16.03 -19.42
N LEU A 305 -15.94 -16.23 -18.10
CA LEU A 305 -14.94 -17.03 -17.41
C LEU A 305 -15.16 -18.53 -17.60
N GLY A 306 -16.35 -18.93 -18.06
CA GLY A 306 -16.79 -20.32 -18.07
C GLY A 306 -16.30 -21.10 -19.30
N PRO A 307 -16.28 -22.44 -19.21
CA PRO A 307 -15.76 -23.34 -20.25
C PRO A 307 -16.70 -23.52 -21.45
N VAL A 308 -17.86 -22.86 -21.43
CA VAL A 308 -18.91 -22.99 -22.45
C VAL A 308 -19.37 -21.63 -22.90
N ARG A 309 -19.77 -21.52 -24.17
CA ARG A 309 -20.37 -20.30 -24.73
C ARG A 309 -21.62 -19.91 -23.94
N ARG A 310 -21.73 -18.64 -23.52
CA ARG A 310 -22.88 -18.12 -22.77
C ARG A 310 -23.43 -16.83 -23.39
N SER A 311 -24.72 -16.58 -23.17
CA SER A 311 -25.34 -15.29 -23.44
C SER A 311 -25.22 -14.42 -22.20
N ILE A 312 -24.63 -13.24 -22.35
CA ILE A 312 -24.39 -12.30 -21.25
C ILE A 312 -25.18 -11.03 -21.51
N THR A 313 -25.85 -10.52 -20.48
CA THR A 313 -26.65 -9.30 -20.55
C THR A 313 -26.07 -8.24 -19.61
N SER A 314 -25.88 -7.03 -20.13
CA SER A 314 -25.57 -5.84 -19.34
C SER A 314 -26.79 -4.92 -19.32
N LEU A 315 -27.19 -4.52 -18.11
CA LEU A 315 -28.30 -3.58 -17.89
C LEU A 315 -27.77 -2.14 -17.83
N TRP A 316 -28.59 -1.18 -18.27
CA TRP A 316 -28.19 0.24 -18.27
C TRP A 316 -27.98 0.79 -16.86
N GLU A 317 -28.75 0.30 -15.90
CA GLU A 317 -28.59 0.62 -14.47
C GLU A 317 -27.20 0.23 -13.93
N ASP A 318 -26.66 -0.91 -14.36
CA ASP A 318 -25.35 -1.42 -13.92
C ASP A 318 -24.20 -0.50 -14.39
N ILE A 319 -24.37 0.16 -15.54
CA ILE A 319 -23.31 0.92 -16.21
C ILE A 319 -23.53 2.44 -16.19
N GLY A 320 -24.52 2.91 -15.43
CA GLY A 320 -24.79 4.33 -15.25
C GLY A 320 -25.38 5.04 -16.47
N ILE A 321 -26.06 4.30 -17.35
CA ILE A 321 -26.84 4.85 -18.46
C ILE A 321 -28.30 4.97 -18.00
N PRO A 322 -29.02 6.09 -18.26
CA PRO A 322 -30.44 6.17 -17.93
C PRO A 322 -31.24 5.09 -18.67
N GLU A 323 -32.15 4.40 -17.99
CA GLU A 323 -32.87 3.21 -18.50
C GLU A 323 -33.51 3.41 -19.88
N ASN A 324 -34.12 4.58 -20.11
CA ASN A 324 -34.82 4.91 -21.36
C ASN A 324 -33.88 5.43 -22.48
N SER A 325 -32.57 5.40 -22.27
CA SER A 325 -31.60 5.85 -23.28
C SER A 325 -31.50 4.86 -24.42
N VAL A 326 -31.61 5.38 -25.64
CA VAL A 326 -31.37 4.62 -26.87
C VAL A 326 -29.88 4.62 -27.20
N VAL A 327 -29.27 3.45 -27.18
CA VAL A 327 -27.85 3.26 -27.43
C VAL A 327 -27.64 2.55 -28.77
N VAL A 328 -26.74 3.10 -29.59
CA VAL A 328 -26.16 2.39 -30.73
C VAL A 328 -24.77 1.91 -30.33
N ALA A 329 -24.61 0.59 -30.21
CA ALA A 329 -23.36 -0.03 -29.81
C ALA A 329 -22.45 -0.31 -31.03
N ARG A 330 -21.15 -0.16 -30.83
CA ARG A 330 -20.11 -0.55 -31.78
C ARG A 330 -19.27 -1.66 -31.15
N ASP A 331 -19.27 -2.83 -31.79
CA ASP A 331 -18.37 -3.92 -31.46
C ASP A 331 -16.97 -3.55 -31.99
N VAL A 332 -16.02 -3.37 -31.07
CA VAL A 332 -14.67 -2.87 -31.39
C VAL A 332 -13.76 -3.97 -31.93
N TRP A 333 -14.10 -5.24 -31.72
CA TRP A 333 -13.36 -6.38 -32.26
C TRP A 333 -13.86 -6.80 -33.65
N GLU A 334 -15.16 -6.63 -33.92
CA GLU A 334 -15.72 -6.81 -35.26
C GLU A 334 -15.63 -5.55 -36.14
N HIS A 335 -15.15 -4.42 -35.59
CA HIS A 335 -15.11 -3.10 -36.23
C HIS A 335 -16.47 -2.64 -36.78
N LYS A 336 -17.56 -3.06 -36.12
CA LYS A 336 -18.92 -3.00 -36.66
C LYS A 336 -19.87 -2.28 -35.72
N THR A 337 -20.55 -1.27 -36.25
CA THR A 337 -21.69 -0.66 -35.57
C THR A 337 -22.90 -1.57 -35.70
N LEU A 338 -23.49 -1.95 -34.57
CA LEU A 338 -24.67 -2.79 -34.53
C LEU A 338 -25.88 -2.00 -35.05
N LYS A 339 -26.67 -2.62 -35.92
CA LYS A 339 -27.88 -2.00 -36.50
C LYS A 339 -29.01 -1.88 -35.47
N THR A 340 -29.02 -2.75 -34.48
CA THR A 340 -29.99 -2.76 -33.40
C THR A 340 -29.79 -1.53 -32.51
N ARG A 341 -30.89 -0.85 -32.20
CA ARG A 341 -30.95 0.20 -31.18
C ARG A 341 -31.33 -0.46 -29.86
N PHE A 342 -30.47 -0.35 -28.85
CA PHE A 342 -30.64 -0.97 -27.55
C PHE A 342 -31.28 0.01 -26.57
N VAL A 343 -32.20 -0.48 -25.74
CA VAL A 343 -32.88 0.28 -24.68
C VAL A 343 -32.94 -0.59 -23.44
N GLY A 344 -32.56 -0.06 -22.28
CA GLY A 344 -32.52 -0.75 -21.00
C GLY A 344 -31.40 -1.79 -20.84
N ASN A 345 -31.00 -2.50 -21.90
CA ASN A 345 -29.95 -3.51 -21.84
C ASN A 345 -29.30 -3.83 -23.20
N LEU A 346 -28.18 -4.55 -23.15
CA LEU A 346 -27.55 -5.21 -24.29
C LEU A 346 -27.18 -6.63 -23.92
N THR A 347 -27.59 -7.58 -24.76
CA THR A 347 -27.24 -9.00 -24.66
C THR A 347 -26.36 -9.42 -25.82
N ALA A 348 -25.29 -10.15 -25.54
CA ALA A 348 -24.45 -10.77 -26.57
C ALA A 348 -24.00 -12.17 -26.16
N THR A 349 -23.80 -13.01 -27.17
CA THR A 349 -23.24 -14.36 -26.99
C THR A 349 -21.72 -14.29 -26.99
N VAL A 350 -21.09 -14.80 -25.94
CA VAL A 350 -19.65 -14.73 -25.68
C VAL A 350 -19.07 -16.15 -25.66
N PRO A 351 -17.97 -16.44 -26.40
CA PRO A 351 -17.33 -17.75 -26.40
C PRO A 351 -16.71 -18.10 -25.02
N SER A 352 -16.31 -19.37 -24.85
CA SER A 352 -15.60 -19.83 -23.65
C SER A 352 -14.31 -19.02 -23.47
N HIS A 353 -14.05 -18.53 -22.26
CA HIS A 353 -12.88 -17.71 -21.93
C HIS A 353 -12.66 -16.50 -22.87
N GLY A 354 -13.73 -16.04 -23.51
CA GLY A 354 -13.68 -14.91 -24.43
C GLY A 354 -14.41 -13.71 -23.87
N CYS A 355 -14.36 -12.62 -24.64
CA CYS A 355 -15.12 -11.42 -24.33
C CYS A 355 -15.79 -10.82 -25.57
N LYS A 356 -16.75 -9.92 -25.31
CA LYS A 356 -17.23 -8.94 -26.29
C LYS A 356 -17.02 -7.55 -25.73
N MET A 357 -16.43 -6.68 -26.52
CA MET A 357 -16.17 -5.30 -26.13
C MET A 357 -16.96 -4.34 -27.01
N PHE A 358 -17.66 -3.41 -26.38
CA PHE A 358 -18.48 -2.41 -27.05
C PHE A 358 -18.10 -1.01 -26.60
N THR A 359 -18.27 -0.06 -27.51
CA THR A 359 -18.40 1.36 -27.19
C THR A 359 -19.75 1.86 -27.68
N ASN A 360 -20.35 2.83 -26.98
CA ASN A 360 -21.61 3.41 -27.42
C ASN A 360 -21.41 4.74 -28.16
N TYR A 361 -22.31 4.98 -29.11
CA TYR A 361 -22.67 6.31 -29.57
C TYR A 361 -24.05 6.61 -28.97
N ILE A 362 -24.11 7.56 -28.03
CA ILE A 362 -25.40 8.07 -27.59
C ILE A 362 -25.97 8.87 -28.75
N ALA A 363 -27.08 8.41 -29.33
CA ALA A 363 -27.86 9.24 -30.23
C ALA A 363 -28.50 10.33 -29.36
N LEU A 364 -28.05 11.58 -29.52
CA LEU A 364 -28.70 12.73 -28.92
C LEU A 364 -30.19 12.71 -29.27
N PHE A 365 -31.04 12.86 -28.25
CA PHE A 365 -32.49 12.92 -28.39
C PHE A 365 -32.89 13.93 -29.48
N GLU A 366 -33.72 13.51 -30.44
CA GLU A 366 -34.61 14.42 -31.14
C GLU A 366 -35.54 15.04 -30.09
N LEU A 367 -35.27 16.30 -29.73
CA LEU A 367 -36.16 17.10 -28.89
C LEU A 367 -37.43 17.43 -29.68
N SER A 368 -38.41 16.53 -29.66
CA SER A 368 -39.81 16.90 -29.91
C SER A 368 -40.47 17.31 -28.58
N GLY A 369 -40.38 18.61 -28.29
CA GLY A 369 -41.37 19.35 -27.51
C GLY A 369 -41.65 18.91 -26.08
N ALA A 370 -40.78 19.26 -25.13
CA ALA A 370 -41.19 19.64 -23.78
C ALA A 370 -40.11 20.54 -23.16
N VAL A 371 -40.48 21.79 -22.88
CA VAL A 371 -39.64 22.75 -22.16
C VAL A 371 -39.65 22.34 -20.68
N GLY A 372 -38.50 21.99 -20.11
CA GLY A 372 -38.39 21.71 -18.67
C GLY A 372 -37.03 21.16 -18.23
N GLU A 373 -36.24 22.03 -17.60
CA GLU A 373 -35.10 21.78 -16.69
C GLU A 373 -33.85 21.04 -17.20
N VAL A 374 -32.75 21.78 -17.18
CA VAL A 374 -31.37 21.28 -17.33
C VAL A 374 -30.99 20.51 -16.06
N CYS A 375 -30.91 19.18 -16.15
CA CYS A 375 -30.39 18.35 -15.06
C CYS A 375 -28.87 18.56 -14.88
N PRO A 376 -28.37 18.85 -13.66
CA PRO A 376 -26.96 18.79 -13.34
C PRO A 376 -26.49 17.32 -13.24
N PRO A 377 -25.18 17.03 -13.36
CA PRO A 377 -24.64 15.68 -13.17
C PRO A 377 -25.00 15.14 -11.77
N PRO A 378 -25.17 13.81 -11.61
CA PRO A 378 -25.58 13.24 -10.34
C PRO A 378 -24.58 13.57 -9.23
N PRO A 379 -25.05 13.98 -8.04
CA PRO A 379 -24.17 14.27 -6.92
C PRO A 379 -23.52 12.97 -6.43
N SER A 380 -22.23 13.04 -6.15
CA SER A 380 -21.53 12.07 -5.33
C SER A 380 -22.32 11.91 -4.02
N VAL A 381 -22.74 10.70 -3.70
CA VAL A 381 -23.45 10.39 -2.46
C VAL A 381 -22.47 10.59 -1.29
N TYR A 382 -22.48 11.79 -0.72
CA TYR A 382 -21.91 12.09 0.59
C TYR A 382 -23.05 12.41 1.54
N ILE A 383 -23.37 11.47 2.43
CA ILE A 383 -24.19 11.74 3.61
C ILE A 383 -23.26 12.45 4.62
N ASN A 384 -23.62 13.68 4.95
CA ASN A 384 -22.92 14.54 5.87
C ASN A 384 -23.93 15.03 6.91
N LYS A 385 -23.64 14.92 8.20
CA LYS A 385 -24.18 15.84 9.22
C LYS A 385 -23.08 16.21 10.21
N LYS A 386 -22.50 17.38 9.97
CA LYS A 386 -21.72 18.18 10.92
C LYS A 386 -22.61 18.78 11.99
N LYS A 387 -22.02 19.09 13.16
CA LYS A 387 -22.20 20.37 13.85
C LYS A 387 -20.84 20.94 14.25
N GLN A 388 -20.76 22.26 14.33
CA GLN A 388 -19.59 23.10 14.15
C GLN A 388 -19.59 24.21 15.23
N ILE A 389 -18.40 24.78 15.51
CA ILE A 389 -18.07 26.14 16.09
C ILE A 389 -17.90 26.20 17.64
N PRO A 390 -17.05 27.08 18.28
CA PRO A 390 -15.89 27.92 17.86
C PRO A 390 -14.58 27.80 18.71
N LEU A 391 -13.53 28.49 18.23
CA LEU A 391 -12.23 28.84 18.85
C LEU A 391 -12.31 29.83 20.04
N PHE A 392 -11.35 29.77 20.98
CA PHE A 392 -10.67 30.90 21.67
C PHE A 392 -9.41 30.40 22.45
N PRO A 393 -8.47 31.28 22.90
CA PRO A 393 -7.02 31.02 23.05
C PRO A 393 -6.57 31.07 24.53
N ILE A 394 -5.26 31.31 24.78
CA ILE A 394 -4.59 31.65 26.08
C ILE A 394 -3.99 30.39 26.77
N SER A 395 -2.83 30.35 27.43
CA SER A 395 -1.50 31.01 27.43
C SER A 395 -0.69 30.30 28.54
N SER A 396 0.65 30.32 28.46
CA SER A 396 1.66 30.43 29.56
C SER A 396 1.18 30.21 31.02
N SER A 397 1.83 29.52 31.97
CA SER A 397 3.24 29.23 32.25
C SER A 397 3.41 28.99 33.77
N TRP A 398 4.55 28.42 34.21
CA TRP A 398 5.10 28.37 35.59
C TRP A 398 4.36 27.44 36.58
N VAL A 399 5.01 26.67 37.47
CA VAL A 399 5.91 27.02 38.59
C VAL A 399 6.60 25.72 39.06
N SER A 400 7.91 25.54 38.85
CA SER A 400 9.02 25.52 39.83
C SER A 400 8.73 25.11 41.29
N ASN A 401 9.49 24.15 41.82
CA ASN A 401 10.25 24.20 43.08
C ASN A 401 11.02 22.87 43.23
N ASN A 402 12.37 22.85 43.18
CA ASN A 402 13.32 23.05 44.31
C ASN A 402 12.92 22.24 45.56
N GLU A 403 13.80 21.48 46.22
CA GLU A 403 15.14 21.89 46.66
C GLU A 403 15.94 20.72 47.31
N SER A 404 17.28 20.83 47.25
CA SER A 404 18.32 20.44 48.26
C SER A 404 18.39 19.01 48.81
N GLY A 405 19.53 18.29 48.78
CA GLY A 405 20.84 18.54 49.46
C GLY A 405 21.14 17.29 50.34
N ALA A 406 22.34 16.86 50.76
CA ALA A 406 23.73 17.26 50.62
C ALA A 406 24.66 16.10 51.09
N THR A 407 25.88 16.00 50.53
CA THR A 407 27.22 15.69 51.12
C THR A 407 27.47 14.48 52.06
N ALA A 408 28.37 13.54 51.69
CA ALA A 408 29.82 13.39 52.04
C ALA A 408 30.07 12.54 53.35
N SER A 409 31.11 11.72 53.60
CA SER A 409 32.55 11.69 53.25
C SER A 409 33.28 10.42 53.82
N THR A 410 34.45 10.03 53.26
CA THR A 410 35.73 9.46 53.84
C THR A 410 35.78 8.44 55.04
N SER A 411 36.76 7.55 55.33
CA SER A 411 38.13 7.18 54.86
C SER A 411 38.77 5.98 55.66
N LYS A 412 39.71 5.23 55.01
CA LYS A 412 41.06 4.66 55.44
C LYS A 412 41.35 3.59 56.54
N ASN A 413 42.29 2.68 56.17
CA ASN A 413 43.45 2.01 56.86
C ASN A 413 43.24 0.97 58.01
N SER A 414 44.14 0.00 58.36
CA SER A 414 45.32 -0.74 57.82
C SER A 414 45.85 -1.77 58.89
N SER A 415 46.75 -2.71 58.53
CA SER A 415 47.82 -3.43 59.33
C SER A 415 47.71 -4.95 59.71
N SER A 416 48.59 -5.82 59.13
CA SER A 416 49.73 -6.67 59.66
C SER A 416 49.38 -7.90 60.56
N SER A 417 50.05 -9.07 60.66
CA SER A 417 51.31 -9.72 60.17
C SER A 417 51.36 -11.19 60.69
N SER A 418 52.00 -12.16 60.00
CA SER A 418 52.90 -13.23 60.54
C SER A 418 53.22 -14.37 59.53
N ARG A 419 54.51 -14.76 59.44
CA ARG A 419 55.05 -15.98 58.77
C ARG A 419 55.04 -17.15 59.78
N ASP A 420 54.92 -18.44 59.43
CA ASP A 420 56.01 -19.31 58.92
C ASP A 420 55.53 -20.75 58.57
N ILE A 421 56.31 -21.39 57.66
CA ILE A 421 56.61 -22.83 57.43
C ILE A 421 55.68 -23.73 56.57
N GLU A 422 56.37 -24.43 55.65
CA GLU A 422 55.99 -25.28 54.50
C GLU A 422 55.18 -26.55 54.80
N VAL A 423 54.22 -26.90 53.92
CA VAL A 423 54.00 -28.28 53.42
C VAL A 423 53.52 -28.25 51.96
N THR A 424 54.05 -29.21 51.21
CA THR A 424 53.89 -29.59 49.80
C THR A 424 52.54 -29.39 49.12
N THR A 425 52.65 -28.87 47.91
CA THR A 425 51.84 -29.10 46.70
C THR A 425 50.60 -29.99 46.82
N GLY A 426 49.45 -29.34 46.81
CA GLY A 426 48.17 -29.96 46.51
C GLY A 426 47.14 -28.85 46.43
N SER A 427 46.95 -28.26 45.24
CA SER A 427 45.86 -27.30 45.06
C SER A 427 44.54 -28.04 45.34
N SER A 428 43.99 -27.82 46.52
CA SER A 428 42.74 -28.46 46.94
C SER A 428 41.65 -28.14 45.92
N ALA A 429 40.66 -29.01 45.76
CA ALA A 429 39.55 -28.78 44.83
C ALA A 429 38.93 -27.38 45.03
N ARG A 430 38.93 -26.88 46.27
CA ARG A 430 38.50 -25.53 46.66
C ARG A 430 39.46 -24.43 46.15
N GLY A 431 40.77 -24.63 46.21
CA GLY A 431 41.77 -23.70 45.69
C GLY A 431 41.72 -23.57 44.16
N ARG A 432 41.60 -24.70 43.45
CA ARG A 432 41.38 -24.70 41.99
C ARG A 432 40.06 -24.05 41.59
N ARG A 433 38.99 -24.28 42.38
CA ARG A 433 37.68 -23.65 42.16
C ARG A 433 37.72 -22.14 42.41
N LEU A 434 38.43 -21.66 43.43
CA LEU A 434 38.57 -20.23 43.71
C LEU A 434 39.45 -19.49 42.70
N LEU A 435 40.51 -20.14 42.19
CA LEU A 435 41.31 -19.62 41.08
C LEU A 435 40.48 -19.53 39.79
N LYS A 436 39.73 -20.60 39.46
CA LYS A 436 38.82 -20.61 38.31
C LYS A 436 37.71 -19.56 38.43
N ILE A 437 37.14 -19.36 39.62
CA ILE A 437 36.17 -18.29 39.89
C ILE A 437 36.80 -16.90 39.73
N ARG A 438 38.05 -16.69 40.18
CA ARG A 438 38.74 -15.40 40.02
C ARG A 438 39.13 -15.11 38.57
N GLU A 439 39.55 -16.13 37.83
CA GLU A 439 39.80 -16.05 36.39
C GLU A 439 38.50 -15.82 35.60
N GLU A 440 37.43 -16.56 35.90
CA GLU A 440 36.10 -16.33 35.31
C GLU A 440 35.55 -14.95 35.66
N LYS A 441 35.81 -14.43 36.86
CA LYS A 441 35.37 -13.08 37.26
C LYS A 441 36.20 -11.99 36.56
N ARG A 442 37.51 -12.19 36.38
CA ARG A 442 38.34 -11.30 35.55
C ARG A 442 37.96 -11.38 34.07
N LYS A 443 37.69 -12.57 33.56
CA LYS A 443 37.26 -12.79 32.18
C LYS A 443 35.88 -12.18 31.93
N ARG A 444 34.92 -12.36 32.85
CA ARG A 444 33.62 -11.65 32.84
C ARG A 444 33.76 -10.14 32.97
N GLN A 445 34.69 -9.64 33.77
CA GLN A 445 34.93 -8.19 33.87
C GLN A 445 35.58 -7.63 32.60
N LEU A 446 36.46 -8.39 31.94
CA LEU A 446 37.09 -8.03 30.67
C LEU A 446 36.09 -8.11 29.51
N ASP A 447 35.27 -9.17 29.48
CA ASP A 447 34.16 -9.37 28.53
C ASP A 447 33.06 -8.33 28.74
N ASN A 448 32.75 -7.92 29.98
CA ASN A 448 31.84 -6.80 30.25
C ASN A 448 32.42 -5.43 29.87
N LEU A 449 33.75 -5.26 29.82
CA LEU A 449 34.33 -3.98 29.42
C LEU A 449 34.42 -3.84 27.90
N HIS A 450 34.61 -4.95 27.19
CA HIS A 450 34.82 -4.97 25.74
C HIS A 450 33.63 -5.48 24.92
N ASN A 451 32.66 -6.17 25.54
CA ASN A 451 31.60 -6.89 24.85
C ASN A 451 30.22 -6.73 25.50
N TYR A 452 30.05 -5.80 26.46
CA TYR A 452 28.75 -5.52 27.06
C TYR A 452 27.87 -4.81 26.02
N PRO A 453 26.85 -5.49 25.47
CA PRO A 453 26.17 -5.00 24.29
C PRO A 453 25.41 -3.71 24.58
N ALA A 454 25.35 -2.79 23.61
CA ALA A 454 24.61 -1.53 23.79
C ALA A 454 23.12 -1.77 24.09
N TRP A 455 22.51 -2.84 23.52
CA TRP A 455 21.14 -3.24 23.82
C TRP A 455 20.94 -3.61 25.30
N ALA A 456 21.95 -4.20 25.95
CA ALA A 456 21.88 -4.59 27.35
C ALA A 456 21.89 -3.35 28.28
N LYS A 457 22.58 -2.27 27.88
CA LYS A 457 22.53 -0.98 28.59
C LYS A 457 21.15 -0.34 28.51
N VAL A 458 20.54 -0.36 27.32
CA VAL A 458 19.17 0.13 27.10
C VAL A 458 18.18 -0.64 27.99
N LEU A 459 18.32 -1.97 28.08
CA LEU A 459 17.50 -2.83 28.93
C LEU A 459 17.74 -2.62 30.43
N GLU A 460 18.99 -2.41 30.86
CA GLU A 460 19.31 -2.08 32.26
C GLU A 460 18.72 -0.73 32.64
N ASP A 461 18.84 0.27 31.77
CA ASP A 461 18.24 1.59 31.98
C ASP A 461 16.72 1.52 32.04
N ALA A 462 16.08 0.72 31.17
CA ALA A 462 14.63 0.48 31.22
C ALA A 462 14.20 -0.21 32.53
N CYS A 463 14.95 -1.22 33.00
CA CYS A 463 14.66 -1.95 34.25
C CYS A 463 14.92 -1.14 35.54
N LYS A 464 15.60 0.01 35.48
CA LYS A 464 15.84 0.87 36.66
C LYS A 464 14.55 1.47 37.20
N HIS A 465 13.62 1.79 36.32
CA HIS A 465 12.39 2.51 36.64
C HIS A 465 11.13 1.68 36.39
N ASP A 466 11.25 0.55 35.69
CA ASP A 466 10.14 -0.35 35.36
C ASP A 466 10.15 -1.59 36.26
N HIS A 467 9.23 -1.63 37.24
CA HIS A 467 9.12 -2.72 38.22
C HIS A 467 8.74 -4.05 37.54
N GLU A 468 8.01 -4.00 36.44
CA GLU A 468 7.48 -5.18 35.77
C GLU A 468 8.54 -5.85 34.90
N LEU A 469 9.24 -5.06 34.08
CA LEU A 469 10.36 -5.53 33.29
C LEU A 469 11.46 -6.10 34.19
N ARG A 470 11.68 -5.45 35.35
CA ARG A 470 12.57 -5.93 36.40
C ARG A 470 12.09 -7.25 37.02
N ALA A 471 10.80 -7.46 37.21
CA ALA A 471 10.26 -8.72 37.72
C ALA A 471 10.40 -9.90 36.74
N ILE A 472 10.54 -9.63 35.44
CA ILE A 472 10.72 -10.65 34.39
C ILE A 472 12.20 -10.96 34.16
N LEU A 473 13.04 -9.93 34.04
CA LEU A 473 14.43 -10.08 33.62
C LEU A 473 15.42 -9.96 34.79
N ALA A 474 15.17 -9.10 35.78
CA ALA A 474 16.00 -8.89 36.96
C ALA A 474 17.52 -8.92 36.64
N ASP A 475 18.33 -9.68 37.38
CA ASP A 475 19.78 -9.84 37.22
C ASP A 475 20.22 -10.69 36.00
N SER A 476 19.30 -11.06 35.10
CA SER A 476 19.66 -11.82 33.88
C SER A 476 20.11 -10.94 32.71
N ILE A 477 19.95 -9.62 32.81
CA ILE A 477 20.30 -8.66 31.75
C ILE A 477 21.81 -8.73 31.45
N GLY A 478 22.15 -8.78 30.15
CA GLY A 478 23.53 -8.95 29.68
C GLY A 478 23.99 -10.41 29.56
N ASN A 479 23.15 -11.40 29.90
CA ASN A 479 23.41 -12.82 29.70
C ASN A 479 22.25 -13.51 28.96
N PRO A 480 22.32 -13.66 27.63
CA PRO A 480 21.24 -14.21 26.81
C PRO A 480 20.75 -15.61 27.23
N ASP A 481 21.67 -16.48 27.67
CA ASP A 481 21.32 -17.85 28.08
C ASP A 481 20.57 -17.88 29.41
N LEU A 482 20.92 -16.98 30.33
CA LEU A 482 20.22 -16.84 31.61
C LEU A 482 18.84 -16.19 31.42
N MET A 483 18.73 -15.20 30.53
CA MET A 483 17.46 -14.58 30.14
C MET A 483 16.52 -15.63 29.56
N ARG A 484 17.00 -16.42 28.59
CA ARG A 484 16.24 -17.52 27.98
C ARG A 484 15.71 -18.49 29.02
N LYS A 485 16.57 -18.98 29.92
CA LYS A 485 16.18 -19.93 30.98
C LYS A 485 15.10 -19.38 31.91
N ARG A 486 15.14 -18.09 32.26
CA ARG A 486 14.12 -17.47 33.11
C ARG A 486 12.78 -17.33 32.41
N VAL A 487 12.80 -16.93 31.15
CA VAL A 487 11.59 -16.88 30.32
C VAL A 487 10.98 -18.27 30.22
N GLU A 488 11.78 -19.29 29.88
CA GLU A 488 11.35 -20.69 29.82
C GLU A 488 10.81 -21.21 31.16
N GLU A 489 11.45 -20.88 32.28
CA GLU A 489 10.98 -21.32 33.60
C GLU A 489 9.67 -20.64 34.03
N ARG A 490 9.51 -19.35 33.69
CA ARG A 490 8.25 -18.62 33.91
C ARG A 490 7.12 -19.16 33.04
N VAL A 491 7.40 -19.43 31.76
CA VAL A 491 6.48 -20.08 30.83
C VAL A 491 6.10 -21.47 31.33
N ARG A 492 7.05 -22.28 31.80
CA ARG A 492 6.80 -23.61 32.37
C ARG A 492 6.01 -23.58 33.69
N LYS A 493 6.19 -22.53 34.49
CA LYS A 493 5.43 -22.32 35.74
C LYS A 493 3.99 -21.88 35.46
N LYS A 494 3.75 -21.07 34.43
CA LYS A 494 2.42 -20.59 34.02
C LYS A 494 1.68 -21.56 33.08
N GLY A 495 2.38 -22.31 32.24
CA GLY A 495 1.84 -23.17 31.18
C GLY A 495 1.36 -24.56 31.62
N ARG A 496 0.96 -24.75 32.88
CA ARG A 496 0.50 -26.06 33.39
C ARG A 496 -1.02 -26.26 33.39
N ASP A 497 -1.77 -25.45 32.63
CA ASP A 497 -3.24 -25.49 32.58
C ASP A 497 -3.73 -25.46 31.12
N PHE A 498 -3.69 -26.61 30.42
CA PHE A 498 -4.07 -26.72 29.00
C PHE A 498 -5.44 -27.39 28.73
N HIS A 499 -6.27 -27.60 29.76
CA HIS A 499 -7.65 -28.04 29.60
C HIS A 499 -8.60 -27.09 30.33
N LYS A 500 -8.79 -25.89 29.78
CA LYS A 500 -9.85 -24.96 30.20
C LYS A 500 -10.96 -24.93 29.15
N SER A 501 -12.21 -24.94 29.60
CA SER A 501 -13.38 -24.71 28.75
C SER A 501 -13.30 -23.31 28.12
N LYS A 502 -13.49 -23.21 26.82
CA LYS A 502 -13.55 -21.92 26.13
C LYS A 502 -14.80 -21.14 26.57
N THR A 503 -14.61 -19.89 26.97
CA THR A 503 -15.69 -19.00 27.45
C THR A 503 -15.89 -17.78 26.54
N GLY A 504 -15.09 -17.69 25.47
CA GLY A 504 -15.10 -16.59 24.51
C GLY A 504 -16.22 -16.66 23.46
N SER A 505 -16.19 -15.73 22.51
CA SER A 505 -17.13 -15.63 21.39
C SER A 505 -16.50 -16.09 20.08
N ILE A 506 -17.17 -16.99 19.37
CA ILE A 506 -16.78 -17.42 18.01
C ILE A 506 -17.11 -16.38 16.93
N LEU A 507 -17.86 -15.33 17.28
CA LEU A 507 -18.19 -14.24 16.37
C LEU A 507 -17.01 -13.27 16.28
N ALA A 508 -16.60 -12.94 15.06
CA ALA A 508 -15.59 -11.92 14.82
C ALA A 508 -16.08 -10.57 15.34
N PHE A 509 -15.24 -9.86 16.09
CA PHE A 509 -15.55 -8.51 16.55
C PHE A 509 -15.37 -7.49 15.44
N LYS A 510 -16.12 -6.39 15.52
CA LYS A 510 -16.01 -5.27 14.58
C LYS A 510 -14.80 -4.41 14.94
N VAL A 511 -13.97 -4.07 13.95
CA VAL A 511 -12.86 -3.11 14.12
C VAL A 511 -13.22 -1.78 13.47
N SER A 512 -12.95 -0.67 14.14
CA SER A 512 -13.14 0.67 13.58
C SER A 512 -12.05 1.66 14.01
N PHE A 513 -11.79 2.67 13.19
CA PHE A 513 -10.80 3.71 13.45
C PHE A 513 -11.50 5.07 13.52
N ARG A 514 -11.28 5.83 14.59
CA ARG A 514 -11.88 7.16 14.84
C ARG A 514 -10.79 8.11 15.30
N ASP A 515 -10.32 8.97 14.39
CA ASP A 515 -9.25 9.95 14.67
C ASP A 515 -8.00 9.32 15.33
N PHE A 516 -7.66 8.10 14.93
CA PHE A 516 -6.56 7.34 15.51
C PHE A 516 -5.21 7.96 15.12
N ASN A 517 -4.42 8.26 16.15
CA ASN A 517 -3.04 8.67 16.06
C ASN A 517 -2.16 7.64 16.78
N PRO A 518 -1.26 6.93 16.08
CA PRO A 518 -0.46 5.87 16.69
C PRO A 518 0.48 6.35 17.81
N LEU A 519 0.73 7.66 17.92
CA LEU A 519 1.59 8.23 18.96
C LEU A 519 0.81 8.75 20.18
N ASP A 520 -0.51 8.84 20.09
CA ASP A 520 -1.34 9.44 21.15
C ASP A 520 -2.81 9.10 20.91
N SER A 521 -3.24 7.91 21.31
CA SER A 521 -4.64 7.51 21.18
C SER A 521 -5.05 6.44 22.17
N TYR A 522 -6.34 6.45 22.50
CA TYR A 522 -6.96 5.33 23.21
C TYR A 522 -7.31 4.21 22.22
N ILE A 523 -7.11 2.97 22.67
CA ILE A 523 -7.73 1.79 22.08
C ILE A 523 -8.87 1.38 23.02
N TRP A 524 -10.06 1.31 22.46
CA TRP A 524 -11.28 0.92 23.16
C TRP A 524 -11.70 -0.47 22.73
N PHE A 525 -12.29 -1.22 23.63
CA PHE A 525 -12.94 -2.49 23.32
C PHE A 525 -14.23 -2.65 24.11
N GLU A 526 -15.26 -3.15 23.45
CA GLU A 526 -16.56 -3.44 24.04
C GLU A 526 -16.70 -4.96 24.19
N LEU A 527 -17.09 -5.40 25.37
CA LEU A 527 -17.35 -6.79 25.69
C LEU A 527 -18.87 -7.07 25.60
N TYR A 528 -19.25 -8.32 25.38
CA TYR A 528 -20.68 -8.72 25.38
C TYR A 528 -21.36 -8.57 26.76
N GLY A 529 -20.59 -8.31 27.82
CA GLY A 529 -21.06 -8.03 29.18
C GLY A 529 -19.95 -7.45 30.05
N ALA A 530 -20.29 -7.03 31.27
CA ALA A 530 -19.30 -6.48 32.20
C ALA A 530 -18.21 -7.51 32.56
N PRO A 531 -16.92 -7.12 32.57
CA PRO A 531 -15.82 -8.05 32.77
C PRO A 531 -15.80 -8.62 34.19
N SER A 532 -15.62 -9.93 34.31
CA SER A 532 -15.26 -10.55 35.58
C SER A 532 -13.83 -10.18 35.98
N ASP A 533 -13.45 -10.37 37.24
CA ASP A 533 -12.06 -10.08 37.69
C ASP A 533 -11.04 -10.91 36.90
N ARG A 534 -11.44 -12.13 36.49
CA ARG A 534 -10.66 -12.97 35.60
C ARG A 534 -10.49 -12.35 34.21
N ASP A 535 -11.52 -11.72 33.66
CA ASP A 535 -11.42 -11.06 32.35
C ASP A 535 -10.51 -9.82 32.42
N VAL A 536 -10.61 -9.05 33.52
CA VAL A 536 -9.70 -7.92 33.79
C VAL A 536 -8.25 -8.38 33.85
N ASP A 537 -7.96 -9.46 34.60
CA ASP A 537 -6.61 -10.03 34.70
C ASP A 537 -6.09 -10.60 33.37
N LEU A 538 -6.95 -11.23 32.58
CA LEU A 538 -6.58 -11.82 31.30
C LEU A 538 -6.31 -10.76 30.24
N ILE A 539 -7.24 -9.82 30.05
CA ILE A 539 -7.11 -8.73 29.08
C ILE A 539 -5.93 -7.85 29.49
N GLY A 540 -5.88 -7.45 30.77
CA GLY A 540 -4.78 -6.68 31.32
C GLY A 540 -3.43 -7.35 31.16
N GLY A 541 -3.33 -8.65 31.47
CA GLY A 541 -2.10 -9.43 31.30
C GLY A 541 -1.65 -9.56 29.84
N VAL A 542 -2.58 -9.61 28.88
CA VAL A 542 -2.27 -9.58 27.44
C VAL A 542 -1.69 -8.22 27.07
N ILE A 543 -2.38 -7.13 27.39
CA ILE A 543 -1.92 -5.76 27.07
C ILE A 543 -0.57 -5.44 27.75
N GLN A 544 -0.40 -5.90 28.98
CA GLN A 544 0.86 -5.81 29.71
C GLN A 544 2.00 -6.57 29.01
N SER A 545 1.75 -7.81 28.57
CA SER A 545 2.73 -8.60 27.83
C SER A 545 3.14 -7.90 26.52
N TRP A 546 2.18 -7.24 25.87
CA TRP A 546 2.37 -6.42 24.68
C TRP A 546 3.27 -5.21 24.94
N TYR A 547 3.03 -4.49 26.03
CA TYR A 547 3.89 -3.39 26.46
C TYR A 547 5.32 -3.86 26.74
N VAL A 548 5.50 -4.92 27.52
CA VAL A 548 6.83 -5.49 27.80
C VAL A 548 7.56 -5.88 26.52
N MET A 549 6.88 -6.57 25.60
CA MET A 549 7.46 -6.95 24.31
C MET A 549 7.83 -5.74 23.44
N GLY A 550 7.00 -4.70 23.42
CA GLY A 550 7.28 -3.45 22.71
C GLY A 550 8.48 -2.70 23.31
N ARG A 551 8.61 -2.64 24.64
CA ARG A 551 9.78 -2.07 25.34
C ARG A 551 11.07 -2.86 25.10
N LEU A 552 10.95 -4.15 24.79
CA LEU A 552 12.04 -5.01 24.34
C LEU A 552 12.35 -4.88 22.84
N GLY A 553 11.64 -4.02 22.12
CA GLY A 553 11.83 -3.76 20.69
C GLY A 553 11.22 -4.81 19.77
N ALA A 554 10.34 -5.68 20.27
CA ALA A 554 9.88 -6.87 19.55
C ALA A 554 8.94 -6.60 18.36
N PHE A 555 8.33 -5.42 18.25
CA PHE A 555 7.24 -5.16 17.29
C PHE A 555 7.57 -4.07 16.26
N ASN A 556 8.62 -4.28 15.47
CA ASN A 556 8.77 -3.59 14.17
C ASN A 556 9.01 -4.59 13.05
N SER A 557 8.46 -4.28 11.88
CA SER A 557 8.61 -5.03 10.62
C SER A 557 10.08 -5.32 10.27
N ALA A 558 10.99 -4.40 10.59
CA ALA A 558 12.41 -4.50 10.30
C ALA A 558 13.20 -5.40 11.29
N ASN A 559 12.82 -5.48 12.57
CA ASN A 559 13.43 -6.34 13.61
C ASN A 559 12.87 -7.75 13.54
N LEU A 560 11.55 -7.87 13.31
CA LEU A 560 10.93 -9.18 13.11
C LEU A 560 11.41 -9.86 11.82
N GLN A 561 12.12 -9.13 10.94
CA GLN A 561 12.62 -9.62 9.65
C GLN A 561 11.50 -10.16 8.74
N LEU A 562 10.26 -9.80 9.07
CA LEU A 562 9.04 -10.19 8.38
C LEU A 562 8.70 -9.28 7.21
N ALA A 563 9.44 -8.17 7.04
CA ALA A 563 9.24 -7.25 5.93
C ALA A 563 9.38 -7.91 4.54
N ASN A 564 9.97 -9.12 4.44
CA ASN A 564 10.33 -9.77 3.18
C ASN A 564 10.12 -11.31 3.12
N SER A 565 9.44 -11.93 4.08
CA SER A 565 9.29 -13.41 4.10
C SER A 565 7.89 -13.84 3.65
N SER A 566 7.82 -14.72 2.64
CA SER A 566 6.57 -15.36 2.23
C SER A 566 5.96 -16.17 3.39
N MET A 567 4.62 -16.37 3.40
CA MET A 567 3.92 -17.15 4.44
C MET A 567 4.41 -18.61 4.56
N GLU A 568 5.17 -19.11 3.60
CA GLU A 568 5.76 -20.46 3.60
C GLU A 568 7.18 -20.51 4.20
N TYR A 569 7.81 -19.35 4.42
CA TYR A 569 9.15 -19.27 4.98
C TYR A 569 9.08 -19.19 6.50
N ASN A 570 9.89 -20.01 7.18
CA ASN A 570 10.05 -19.97 8.63
C ASN A 570 11.35 -19.22 8.94
N PRO A 571 11.33 -17.87 9.11
CA PRO A 571 12.56 -17.10 9.22
C PRO A 571 13.30 -17.43 10.52
N LEU A 572 14.57 -17.78 10.38
CA LEU A 572 15.52 -17.81 11.50
C LEU A 572 15.92 -16.37 11.83
N TYR A 573 15.60 -15.93 13.03
CA TYR A 573 15.91 -14.60 13.53
C TYR A 573 17.44 -14.35 13.53
N ASP A 574 17.91 -13.39 12.72
CA ASP A 574 19.29 -12.88 12.76
C ASP A 574 19.43 -11.75 13.80
N ALA A 575 20.13 -12.04 14.90
CA ALA A 575 20.34 -11.11 16.00
C ALA A 575 21.19 -9.87 15.62
N ASN A 576 22.11 -10.00 14.66
CA ASN A 576 22.95 -8.88 14.22
C ASN A 576 22.15 -7.92 13.32
N LYS A 577 21.25 -8.48 12.51
CA LYS A 577 20.36 -7.71 11.63
C LYS A 577 19.29 -6.97 12.43
N GLY A 578 18.68 -7.64 13.42
CA GLY A 578 17.71 -7.03 14.34
C GLY A 578 18.31 -5.90 15.21
N PHE A 579 19.59 -5.98 15.57
CA PHE A 579 20.27 -4.95 16.37
C PHE A 579 20.49 -3.61 15.66
N ASN A 580 20.68 -3.62 14.32
CA ASN A 580 20.94 -2.40 13.55
C ASN A 580 19.67 -1.66 13.13
N VAL A 581 18.51 -2.17 13.52
CA VAL A 581 17.20 -1.60 13.24
C VAL A 581 16.74 -0.77 14.44
N MET A 582 16.18 0.41 14.18
CA MET A 582 15.53 1.22 15.22
C MET A 582 14.43 0.38 15.89
N PRO A 583 14.51 0.09 17.19
CA PRO A 583 13.46 -0.65 17.87
C PRO A 583 12.16 0.18 17.83
N SER A 584 11.11 -0.35 17.20
CA SER A 584 9.74 0.12 17.49
C SER A 584 9.53 -0.01 18.98
N SER A 585 8.97 1.05 19.53
CA SER A 585 8.79 1.19 20.94
C SER A 585 7.31 1.47 21.11
N PHE A 586 6.52 0.49 21.55
CA PHE A 586 5.38 0.83 22.42
C PHE A 586 6.02 1.52 23.62
N HIS A 587 6.26 2.82 23.48
CA HIS A 587 7.09 3.58 24.39
C HIS A 587 6.38 3.63 25.73
N ASP A 588 5.06 3.77 25.67
CA ASP A 588 4.23 4.00 26.82
C ASP A 588 2.79 3.54 26.56
N ILE A 589 2.15 3.01 27.61
CA ILE A 589 0.73 2.71 27.65
C ILE A 589 0.18 3.06 29.04
N SER A 590 -1.11 3.37 29.12
CA SER A 590 -1.76 3.53 30.42
C SER A 590 -2.15 2.19 31.04
N ASP A 591 -2.61 2.24 32.29
CA ASP A 591 -3.42 1.19 32.88
C ASP A 591 -4.63 0.85 31.97
N VAL A 592 -5.09 -0.40 32.07
CA VAL A 592 -6.30 -0.84 31.36
C VAL A 592 -7.49 -0.60 32.27
N GLU A 593 -8.38 0.30 31.86
CA GLU A 593 -9.56 0.69 32.63
C GLU A 593 -10.81 0.05 32.04
N PHE A 594 -11.79 -0.25 32.88
CA PHE A 594 -13.09 -0.81 32.49
C PHE A 594 -14.21 -0.08 33.22
N GLN A 595 -15.28 0.22 32.48
CA GLN A 595 -16.56 0.73 33.00
C GLN A 595 -17.68 -0.01 32.29
N ASP A 596 -18.56 -0.64 33.07
CA ASP A 596 -19.59 -1.53 32.57
C ASP A 596 -19.02 -2.56 31.58
N ASN A 597 -19.43 -2.53 30.31
CA ASN A 597 -18.96 -3.44 29.27
C ASN A 597 -17.83 -2.85 28.40
N TRP A 598 -17.42 -1.61 28.64
CA TRP A 598 -16.34 -0.96 27.90
C TRP A 598 -15.02 -1.07 28.64
N GLY A 599 -13.95 -1.25 27.90
CA GLY A 599 -12.58 -1.08 28.38
C GLY A 599 -11.75 -0.20 27.46
N ARG A 600 -10.71 0.41 28.01
CA ARG A 600 -9.78 1.26 27.26
C ARG A 600 -8.37 1.20 27.85
N PHE A 601 -7.41 1.53 27.00
CA PHE A 601 -6.07 1.93 27.42
C PHE A 601 -5.51 2.92 26.42
N TRP A 602 -4.72 3.87 26.90
CA TRP A 602 -3.97 4.80 26.07
C TRP A 602 -2.69 4.13 25.57
N VAL A 603 -2.28 4.47 24.35
CA VAL A 603 -1.06 3.95 23.73
C VAL A 603 -0.29 5.03 22.98
N ASP A 604 1.03 4.98 23.12
CA ASP A 604 2.02 5.59 22.22
C ASP A 604 2.89 4.48 21.61
N LEU A 605 2.67 4.22 20.32
CA LEU A 605 3.37 3.21 19.54
C LEU A 605 4.78 3.64 19.12
N GLY A 606 5.19 4.90 19.32
CA GLY A 606 6.54 5.39 18.98
C GLY A 606 6.92 5.33 17.50
N THR A 607 6.08 4.74 16.65
CA THR A 607 6.28 4.53 15.22
C THR A 607 4.97 4.70 14.46
N SER A 608 5.05 5.04 13.18
CA SER A 608 3.90 5.04 12.26
C SER A 608 3.68 3.69 11.57
N ASP A 609 4.37 2.62 12.00
CA ASP A 609 4.22 1.27 11.44
C ASP A 609 2.96 0.58 11.98
N TYR A 610 2.00 0.32 11.10
CA TYR A 610 0.70 -0.27 11.43
C TYR A 610 0.77 -1.79 11.69
N PHE A 611 1.90 -2.46 11.41
CA PHE A 611 2.05 -3.91 11.61
C PHE A 611 1.84 -4.34 13.08
N ALA A 612 2.25 -3.50 14.03
CA ALA A 612 2.02 -3.74 15.45
C ALA A 612 0.52 -3.87 15.80
N ILE A 613 -0.35 -3.16 15.07
CA ILE A 613 -1.79 -3.19 15.26
C ILE A 613 -2.37 -4.50 14.72
N ASP A 614 -1.89 -4.99 13.57
CA ASP A 614 -2.35 -6.26 13.00
C ASP A 614 -2.00 -7.44 13.91
N VAL A 615 -0.78 -7.46 14.45
CA VAL A 615 -0.36 -8.51 15.38
C VAL A 615 -1.18 -8.40 16.68
N LEU A 616 -1.48 -7.19 17.17
CA LEU A 616 -2.34 -6.97 18.34
C LEU A 616 -3.76 -7.48 18.09
N LEU A 617 -4.34 -7.17 16.94
CA LEU A 617 -5.67 -7.64 16.52
C LEU A 617 -5.74 -9.17 16.43
N ASN A 618 -4.69 -9.81 15.91
CA ASN A 618 -4.61 -11.28 15.89
C ASN A 618 -4.58 -11.86 17.30
N CYS A 619 -3.80 -11.27 18.22
CA CYS A 619 -3.80 -11.69 19.63
C CYS A 619 -5.17 -11.50 20.30
N LEU A 620 -5.82 -10.36 20.07
CA LEU A 620 -7.15 -10.08 20.62
C LEU A 620 -8.24 -10.98 20.01
N THR A 621 -8.06 -11.44 18.77
CA THR A 621 -8.94 -12.44 18.14
C THR A 621 -8.90 -13.77 18.89
N VAL A 622 -7.70 -14.27 19.21
CA VAL A 622 -7.54 -15.50 19.99
C VAL A 622 -8.06 -15.33 21.41
N LEU A 623 -7.78 -14.18 22.03
CA LEU A 623 -8.32 -13.85 23.36
C LEU A 623 -9.86 -13.85 23.35
N SER A 624 -10.45 -13.24 22.31
CA SER A 624 -11.89 -13.15 22.13
C SER A 624 -12.53 -14.52 21.93
N SER A 625 -11.93 -15.38 21.09
CA SER A 625 -12.48 -16.71 20.79
C SER A 625 -12.40 -17.68 21.96
N ASP A 626 -11.30 -17.62 22.72
CA ASP A 626 -10.99 -18.66 23.69
C ASP A 626 -11.39 -18.27 25.12
N TYR A 627 -11.40 -16.97 25.45
CA TYR A 627 -11.53 -16.52 26.84
C TYR A 627 -12.65 -15.51 27.07
N SER A 628 -12.59 -14.32 26.45
CA SER A 628 -13.46 -13.19 26.79
C SER A 628 -14.04 -12.57 25.53
N GLY A 629 -15.32 -12.83 25.23
CA GLY A 629 -15.93 -12.39 23.98
C GLY A 629 -15.92 -10.87 23.81
N ILE A 630 -15.22 -10.39 22.77
CA ILE A 630 -15.19 -8.99 22.37
C ILE A 630 -16.25 -8.77 21.28
N GLN A 631 -17.00 -7.68 21.37
CA GLN A 631 -18.00 -7.26 20.40
C GLN A 631 -17.40 -6.32 19.36
N GLN A 632 -16.63 -5.32 19.81
CA GLN A 632 -15.94 -4.39 18.93
C GLN A 632 -14.66 -3.83 19.54
N ILE A 633 -13.75 -3.42 18.67
CA ILE A 633 -12.53 -2.68 19.00
C ILE A 633 -12.54 -1.37 18.22
N VAL A 634 -12.24 -0.27 18.91
CA VAL A 634 -12.17 1.07 18.31
C VAL A 634 -10.80 1.67 18.58
N PHE A 635 -10.07 1.96 17.51
CA PHE A 635 -8.81 2.67 17.57
C PHE A 635 -9.07 4.16 17.49
N GLY A 636 -8.64 4.90 18.52
CA GLY A 636 -8.86 6.34 18.65
C GLY A 636 -10.26 6.69 19.17
N GLY A 637 -10.52 8.00 19.27
CA GLY A 637 -11.73 8.57 19.84
C GLY A 637 -11.57 8.89 21.33
N ARG A 638 -12.18 9.99 21.77
CA ARG A 638 -12.00 10.53 23.12
C ARG A 638 -12.97 9.96 24.16
N CYS A 639 -14.11 9.43 23.73
CA CYS A 639 -15.15 8.85 24.60
C CYS A 639 -15.98 7.85 23.77
N MET A 640 -16.36 6.73 24.38
CA MET A 640 -17.20 5.68 23.77
C MET A 640 -18.29 5.24 24.74
N GLY A 641 -19.46 4.86 24.21
CA GLY A 641 -20.58 4.38 25.02
C GLY A 641 -21.01 5.40 26.08
N ASP A 642 -21.31 4.90 27.27
CA ASP A 642 -21.69 5.68 28.45
C ASP A 642 -20.48 5.97 29.38
N TRP A 643 -19.26 5.98 28.83
CA TRP A 643 -18.03 6.16 29.60
C TRP A 643 -17.96 7.53 30.30
N GLU A 644 -17.78 7.52 31.61
CA GLU A 644 -17.63 8.72 32.45
C GLU A 644 -16.16 8.93 32.86
N GLU A 645 -15.62 10.10 32.52
CA GLU A 645 -14.24 10.44 32.90
C GLU A 645 -14.08 10.67 34.40
N GLY A 646 -13.02 10.10 34.98
CA GLY A 646 -12.70 10.26 36.41
C GLY A 646 -13.46 9.33 37.36
N MET A 647 -14.21 8.34 36.85
CA MET A 647 -14.79 7.29 37.67
C MET A 647 -13.68 6.35 38.17
N THR A 648 -13.51 6.25 39.49
CA THR A 648 -12.48 5.40 40.12
C THR A 648 -13.02 4.47 41.21
N ASN A 649 -14.34 4.47 41.44
CA ASN A 649 -14.96 3.74 42.54
C ASN A 649 -15.49 2.36 42.04
N PRO A 650 -14.96 1.24 42.58
CA PRO A 650 -15.39 -0.10 42.21
C PRO A 650 -16.88 -0.40 42.44
N ASP A 651 -17.51 0.27 43.41
CA ASP A 651 -18.93 0.09 43.73
C ASP A 651 -19.86 0.57 42.60
N PHE A 652 -19.33 1.35 41.65
CA PHE A 652 -20.04 1.83 40.46
C PHE A 652 -19.60 1.11 39.16
N GLY A 653 -19.08 -0.11 39.27
CA GLY A 653 -18.74 -0.94 38.11
C GLY A 653 -17.39 -0.64 37.46
N TYR A 654 -16.59 0.25 38.05
CA TYR A 654 -15.23 0.53 37.60
C TYR A 654 -14.26 -0.60 38.00
N LYS A 655 -13.48 -1.09 37.03
CA LYS A 655 -12.37 -2.01 37.29
C LYS A 655 -11.13 -1.54 36.53
N TYR A 656 -9.95 -1.90 37.00
CA TYR A 656 -8.72 -1.60 36.30
C TYR A 656 -7.68 -2.69 36.48
N PHE A 657 -6.80 -2.81 35.51
CA PHE A 657 -5.58 -3.60 35.57
C PHE A 657 -4.39 -2.66 35.47
N LYS A 658 -3.52 -2.74 36.47
CA LYS A 658 -2.34 -1.88 36.56
C LYS A 658 -1.19 -2.45 35.75
N ILE A 659 -0.62 -1.64 34.85
CA ILE A 659 0.53 -2.01 34.02
C ILE A 659 1.82 -1.47 34.61
#